data_AF-A0A4Q5TM55-F1
#
_entry.id   AF-A0A4Q5TM55-F1
#
_cell.length_a   1.000
_cell.length_b   1.000
_cell.length_c   1.000
_cell.angle_alpha   90.00
_cell.angle_beta   90.00
_cell.angle_gamma   90.00
#
_symmetry.space_group_name_H-M   'P 1'
#
loop_
_entity.id
_entity.type
_entity.pdbx_description
1 polymer ?
#
loop_
_entity_poly.entity_id
_entity_poly.type
_entity_poly.pdbx_seq_one_letter_code
_entity_poly.pdbx_strand_id
1 'polypeptide(L)'
;MTKLTLFSVLMLLSVSKLFAQPCSLPGMTPSSAIPVCGTTPFIQPQLANCTGQAIAIRGCNITATSDRAFWYKFTCYQTGTLGFVLRGVDPNDDYDWCLFDITGRNPNEVFTNNALQVSLNLYGVGGEPSPPFPQTPTGCTPSGSGDVHCEGAASNNSPFNRMPTITVGREYLLMVNNYTNSTQGYSLTFTGGNASITDPLLPRLSRSTSACDTRVIRVKLNKKMKCNSLAADGSDFSINAPGCAPNALNLVFRKSILCSSIAADGTDFLVTGPSGVTVTAATANCNAGNAGSISVVLAGPIQLGGIYTIRLQTGSDGNTLLDECNLQTPAGSSISFQIADTVNANFTYSIVYGCAQNTVQYNHSGANGVNNWQWNFGGVGTSTQQNPLITYTDFRQKNTTLIVSNGVCRDTANLSLQFDNLLIAAFEGPQFACPNEAAVFVNQSEGNITGYQWSFGSGITSTIRNPPPVTYPVPMTTRDETVRLIIRNSFGCFDTAVHTIKVVNNCYIAVPSAFTPNNDGLNDYLYPLNAYKARDLTFSVYNRFGQRIFFTRNWLEKWDGSFKGHRMEHQPVYYGEYLQLDKIIEAQSPESFKEGKVPAHDEMLFIIIHQAYELWFKQILFEVNSVIDIMSKERVNDNSPEMQTVVHRMQRVVTILRVIVQQIDILETMTPMDFLDFRDMLRPASGFQSWQFKIIEARLGLKYQQRHGQEYYISQLNQKEIDIIKQAENGASVIELVNNWLERMPFAEDPRYWPSGEDYWTIYEQVYKSTLSEAEKNNLDSFRKIFFEEGSNPERSLSPKACRSALFIMLYRGYPMMEMPFQLLNSLLEIDNQLGNWRYRHINMVRRMIGTRVGTGGSTGAGYLQGAMDKHFIFREISQLSSFLIDRRKLPTLSELLGKDLGYNF
;
A
#
# COMPACT_ATOMS: atom_id res chain seq x y z
N MET A 1 23.60 21.42 25.03
CA MET A 1 24.48 22.60 24.95
C MET A 1 24.05 23.40 23.72
N THR A 2 23.16 24.39 23.82
CA THR A 2 23.34 25.85 24.11
C THR A 2 23.98 26.70 23.01
N LYS A 3 23.28 27.83 22.74
CA LYS A 3 23.49 28.96 21.81
C LYS A 3 24.74 29.84 22.11
N LEU A 4 24.85 30.96 21.35
CA LEU A 4 25.44 32.31 21.61
C LEU A 4 26.78 32.61 20.87
N THR A 5 27.15 33.80 20.31
CA THR A 5 26.55 35.17 20.16
C THR A 5 27.44 36.12 19.30
N LEU A 6 26.80 37.14 18.67
CA LEU A 6 27.13 38.59 18.50
C LEU A 6 28.48 39.16 17.99
N PHE A 7 28.39 40.14 17.05
CA PHE A 7 28.92 41.54 17.00
C PHE A 7 28.96 42.04 15.52
N SER A 8 28.96 43.32 15.09
CA SER A 8 28.20 44.56 15.35
C SER A 8 28.93 45.71 14.58
N VAL A 9 28.17 46.65 13.96
CA VAL A 9 28.41 48.14 13.94
C VAL A 9 29.08 48.90 12.74
N LEU A 10 28.36 49.97 12.31
CA LEU A 10 28.69 51.34 11.79
C LEU A 10 28.92 51.71 10.28
N MET A 11 27.88 52.35 9.70
CA MET A 11 27.76 53.74 9.16
C MET A 11 28.92 54.53 8.48
N LEU A 12 28.54 55.12 7.31
CA LEU A 12 28.75 56.49 6.79
C LEU A 12 29.91 56.86 5.82
N LEU A 13 29.44 57.45 4.69
CA LEU A 13 29.97 58.57 3.88
C LEU A 13 31.08 58.31 2.85
N SER A 14 30.65 58.14 1.59
CA SER A 14 31.36 58.72 0.44
C SER A 14 30.37 59.43 -0.48
N VAL A 15 30.77 60.62 -0.91
CA VAL A 15 29.96 61.67 -1.53
C VAL A 15 29.47 61.26 -2.91
N SER A 16 28.19 61.54 -3.14
CA SER A 16 27.38 61.32 -4.32
C SER A 16 27.82 62.15 -5.54
N LYS A 17 28.23 61.45 -6.60
CA LYS A 17 27.95 61.87 -7.99
C LYS A 17 26.83 60.96 -8.50
N LEU A 18 25.62 61.51 -8.60
CA LEU A 18 24.48 60.86 -9.27
C LEU A 18 24.84 60.67 -10.75
N PHE A 19 25.22 59.46 -11.13
CA PHE A 19 25.30 59.05 -12.53
C PHE A 19 23.88 58.71 -13.01
N ALA A 20 23.49 59.23 -14.18
CA ALA A 20 22.19 58.96 -14.81
C ALA A 20 21.97 57.45 -15.00
N GLN A 21 20.74 56.98 -14.76
CA GLN A 21 20.37 55.58 -14.86
C GLN A 21 20.22 55.17 -16.35
N PRO A 22 20.77 54.02 -16.79
CA PRO A 22 20.58 53.56 -18.17
C PRO A 22 19.10 53.23 -18.44
N CYS A 23 18.52 53.81 -19.50
CA CYS A 23 17.11 53.65 -19.86
C CYS A 23 16.79 52.17 -20.21
N SER A 24 16.18 51.40 -19.31
CA SER A 24 15.93 49.95 -19.52
C SER A 24 14.47 49.52 -19.38
N LEU A 25 13.55 50.43 -19.02
CA LEU A 25 12.13 50.09 -18.87
C LEU A 25 11.37 50.20 -20.20
N PRO A 26 10.22 49.52 -20.34
CA PRO A 26 9.34 49.66 -21.49
C PRO A 26 8.99 51.15 -21.75
N GLY A 27 9.11 51.57 -23.00
CA GLY A 27 8.84 52.95 -23.44
C GLY A 27 10.03 53.89 -23.35
N MET A 28 11.18 53.52 -22.78
CA MET A 28 12.32 54.44 -22.62
C MET A 28 13.34 54.42 -23.76
N THR A 29 13.17 53.53 -24.75
CA THR A 29 14.02 53.46 -25.95
C THR A 29 13.15 53.20 -27.19
N PRO A 30 13.61 53.49 -28.42
CA PRO A 30 12.85 53.18 -29.64
C PRO A 30 12.49 51.69 -29.75
N SER A 31 13.42 50.81 -29.37
CA SER A 31 13.21 49.36 -29.40
C SER A 31 12.23 48.87 -28.33
N SER A 32 12.15 49.56 -27.18
CA SER A 32 11.23 49.23 -26.09
C SER A 32 9.90 49.99 -26.14
N ALA A 33 9.62 50.73 -27.22
CA ALA A 33 8.43 51.58 -27.37
C ALA A 33 7.11 50.85 -27.07
N ILE A 34 6.19 51.55 -26.39
CA ILE A 34 4.91 51.02 -25.94
C ILE A 34 3.91 50.98 -27.10
N PRO A 35 3.26 49.83 -27.38
CA PRO A 35 2.23 49.76 -28.41
C PRO A 35 0.98 50.57 -28.02
N VAL A 36 0.51 51.41 -28.94
CA VAL A 36 -0.75 52.15 -28.78
C VAL A 36 -1.92 51.20 -29.08
N CYS A 37 -2.68 50.85 -28.03
CA CYS A 37 -3.78 49.89 -28.10
C CYS A 37 -5.10 50.52 -27.65
N GLY A 38 -5.62 51.49 -28.42
CA GLY A 38 -6.92 52.12 -28.15
C GLY A 38 -6.89 53.65 -28.29
N THR A 39 -8.01 54.28 -27.93
CA THR A 39 -8.21 55.74 -27.94
C THR A 39 -8.37 56.34 -26.55
N THR A 40 -8.34 55.52 -25.49
CA THR A 40 -8.27 56.01 -24.11
C THR A 40 -6.99 56.81 -23.90
N PRO A 41 -7.04 57.99 -23.25
CA PRO A 41 -5.85 58.80 -23.00
C PRO A 41 -4.73 58.00 -22.34
N PHE A 42 -3.55 58.03 -22.94
CA PHE A 42 -2.34 57.45 -22.36
C PHE A 42 -1.82 58.42 -21.30
N ILE A 43 -1.83 57.98 -20.05
CA ILE A 43 -1.33 58.77 -18.92
C ILE A 43 0.09 58.30 -18.61
N GLN A 44 1.07 59.16 -18.89
CA GLN A 44 2.43 58.99 -18.40
C GLN A 44 2.59 59.94 -17.21
N PRO A 45 2.53 59.48 -15.95
CA PRO A 45 2.49 60.39 -14.80
C PRO A 45 3.86 61.03 -14.50
N GLN A 46 4.96 60.35 -14.82
CA GLN A 46 6.33 60.82 -14.64
C GLN A 46 7.22 60.28 -15.77
N LEU A 47 8.19 61.06 -16.22
CA LEU A 47 9.24 60.64 -17.14
C LEU A 47 10.51 60.29 -16.36
N ALA A 48 11.20 59.23 -16.77
CA ALA A 48 12.47 58.87 -16.14
C ALA A 48 13.55 59.88 -16.54
N ASN A 49 14.37 60.29 -15.56
CA ASN A 49 15.48 61.21 -15.79
C ASN A 49 16.70 60.48 -16.40
N CYS A 50 16.53 59.97 -17.62
CA CYS A 50 17.57 59.26 -18.35
C CYS A 50 18.11 60.10 -19.51
N THR A 51 19.43 60.06 -19.70
CA THR A 51 20.12 60.78 -20.77
C THR A 51 20.02 60.00 -22.07
N GLY A 52 19.44 60.62 -23.10
CA GLY A 52 19.19 60.05 -24.41
C GLY A 52 20.24 60.46 -25.44
N GLN A 53 20.20 59.82 -26.61
CA GLN A 53 21.05 60.18 -27.75
C GLN A 53 20.42 61.31 -28.56
N ALA A 54 21.23 62.01 -29.34
CA ALA A 54 20.73 62.93 -30.36
C ALA A 54 19.91 62.14 -31.40
N ILE A 55 18.70 62.60 -31.71
CA ILE A 55 17.89 62.04 -32.79
C ILE A 55 18.30 62.67 -34.12
N ALA A 56 18.34 61.86 -35.18
CA ALA A 56 18.64 62.35 -36.51
C ALA A 56 17.40 63.05 -37.07
N ILE A 57 17.46 64.38 -37.15
CA ILE A 57 16.36 65.23 -37.63
C ILE A 57 16.73 65.98 -38.92
N ARG A 58 15.71 66.47 -39.62
CA ARG A 58 15.82 67.31 -40.81
C ARG A 58 14.93 68.53 -40.69
N GLY A 59 15.34 69.64 -41.31
CA GLY A 59 14.57 70.88 -41.35
C GLY A 59 14.84 71.85 -40.19
N CYS A 60 15.63 71.45 -39.19
CA CYS A 60 16.10 72.30 -38.09
C CYS A 60 17.63 72.36 -38.04
N ASN A 61 18.19 73.52 -37.70
CA ASN A 61 19.63 73.72 -37.48
C ASN A 61 20.05 73.55 -36.01
N ILE A 62 19.22 72.89 -35.20
CA ILE A 62 19.47 72.59 -33.78
C ILE A 62 19.57 71.08 -33.56
N THR A 63 20.18 70.67 -32.45
CA THR A 63 20.25 69.25 -32.05
C THR A 63 19.07 68.93 -31.14
N ALA A 64 18.23 67.96 -31.52
CA ALA A 64 17.22 67.39 -30.65
C ALA A 64 17.74 66.12 -30.00
N THR A 65 17.53 65.95 -28.69
CA THR A 65 17.92 64.75 -27.94
C THR A 65 16.70 63.94 -27.53
N SER A 66 16.92 62.68 -27.17
CA SER A 66 15.90 61.84 -26.53
C SER A 66 16.05 61.82 -25.00
N ASP A 67 16.58 62.89 -24.40
CA ASP A 67 16.67 63.02 -22.94
C ASP A 67 15.27 63.02 -22.32
N ARG A 68 15.05 62.28 -21.24
CA ARG A 68 13.72 62.19 -20.59
C ARG A 68 12.58 61.81 -21.57
N ALA A 69 12.90 61.07 -22.63
CA ALA A 69 11.93 60.73 -23.66
C ALA A 69 11.13 59.46 -23.32
N PHE A 70 9.90 59.41 -23.80
CA PHE A 70 9.07 58.22 -23.83
C PHE A 70 8.59 57.94 -25.25
N TRP A 71 8.60 56.66 -25.63
CA TRP A 71 8.43 56.18 -26.99
C TRP A 71 7.17 55.34 -27.11
N TYR A 72 6.33 55.69 -28.07
CA TYR A 72 5.16 54.92 -28.48
C TYR A 72 5.37 54.32 -29.87
N LYS A 73 4.78 53.16 -30.11
CA LYS A 73 4.76 52.52 -31.43
C LYS A 73 3.36 52.14 -31.86
N PHE A 74 3.06 52.26 -33.15
CA PHE A 74 1.77 51.85 -33.70
C PHE A 74 1.84 51.55 -35.18
N THR A 75 0.91 50.71 -35.63
CA THR A 75 0.72 50.39 -37.04
C THR A 75 -0.50 51.15 -37.54
N CYS A 76 -0.41 51.70 -38.75
CA CYS A 76 -1.58 52.29 -39.40
C CYS A 76 -2.43 51.18 -40.05
N TYR A 77 -3.71 51.12 -39.71
CA TYR A 77 -4.68 50.16 -40.24
C TYR A 77 -5.64 50.77 -41.27
N GLN A 78 -5.68 52.09 -41.35
CA GLN A 78 -6.39 52.83 -42.40
C GLN A 78 -5.61 54.10 -42.71
N THR A 79 -5.23 54.29 -43.98
CA THR A 79 -4.53 55.49 -44.45
C THR A 79 -5.36 56.73 -44.17
N GLY A 80 -4.71 57.77 -43.64
CA GLY A 80 -5.37 59.02 -43.32
C GLY A 80 -4.44 60.00 -42.61
N THR A 81 -4.99 61.10 -42.12
CA THR A 81 -4.28 62.07 -41.29
C THR A 81 -4.24 61.62 -39.83
N LEU A 82 -3.09 61.78 -39.16
CA LEU A 82 -2.90 61.44 -37.75
C LEU A 82 -3.02 62.69 -36.88
N GLY A 83 -4.02 62.71 -36.00
CA GLY A 83 -4.15 63.69 -34.94
C GLY A 83 -3.76 63.15 -33.58
N PHE A 84 -3.10 63.98 -32.78
CA PHE A 84 -2.92 63.72 -31.35
C PHE A 84 -2.68 65.01 -30.59
N VAL A 85 -3.02 65.00 -29.31
CA VAL A 85 -2.83 66.12 -28.39
C VAL A 85 -2.08 65.62 -27.16
N LEU A 86 -0.99 66.30 -26.83
CA LEU A 86 -0.19 66.14 -25.63
C LEU A 86 -0.52 67.26 -24.65
N ARG A 87 -0.83 66.91 -23.41
CA ARG A 87 -1.06 67.85 -22.30
C ARG A 87 -0.16 67.47 -21.14
N GLY A 88 0.76 68.37 -20.79
CA GLY A 88 1.65 68.19 -19.64
C GLY A 88 0.85 68.14 -18.34
N VAL A 89 1.36 67.38 -17.37
CA VAL A 89 0.87 67.42 -16.00
C VAL A 89 1.20 68.78 -15.37
N ASP A 90 2.40 69.32 -15.63
CA ASP A 90 2.73 70.73 -15.41
C ASP A 90 2.51 71.49 -16.72
N PRO A 91 1.64 72.52 -16.76
CA PRO A 91 1.42 73.30 -17.97
C PRO A 91 2.67 74.09 -18.39
N ASN A 92 3.60 74.38 -17.48
CA ASN A 92 4.81 75.15 -17.77
C ASN A 92 5.94 74.32 -18.41
N ASP A 93 5.78 72.99 -18.48
CA ASP A 93 6.76 72.12 -19.12
C ASP A 93 6.63 72.17 -20.66
N ASP A 94 7.78 72.24 -21.32
CA ASP A 94 7.95 72.22 -22.77
C ASP A 94 8.14 70.78 -23.23
N TYR A 95 7.19 70.30 -24.04
CA TYR A 95 7.21 68.92 -24.55
C TYR A 95 7.51 68.89 -26.05
N ASP A 96 8.72 68.47 -26.37
CA ASP A 96 9.16 68.20 -27.72
C ASP A 96 8.67 66.83 -28.18
N TRP A 97 8.35 66.69 -29.46
CA TRP A 97 7.99 65.39 -30.01
C TRP A 97 8.42 65.22 -31.45
N CYS A 98 8.69 63.96 -31.81
CA CYS A 98 9.02 63.58 -33.18
C CYS A 98 8.30 62.30 -33.57
N LEU A 99 7.67 62.33 -34.74
CA LEU A 99 7.02 61.19 -35.37
C LEU A 99 7.94 60.63 -36.45
N PHE A 100 8.19 59.32 -36.41
CA PHE A 100 9.02 58.59 -37.36
C PHE A 100 8.22 57.49 -38.07
N ASP A 101 8.51 57.26 -39.35
CA ASP A 101 8.11 56.05 -40.09
C ASP A 101 9.28 55.07 -40.07
N ILE A 102 9.10 53.96 -39.35
CA ILE A 102 10.14 52.94 -39.15
C ILE A 102 9.85 51.65 -39.92
N THR A 103 8.94 51.70 -40.90
CA THR A 103 8.47 50.50 -41.61
C THR A 103 9.63 49.70 -42.19
N GLY A 104 9.78 48.45 -41.74
CA GLY A 104 10.81 47.52 -42.22
C GLY A 104 12.24 47.88 -41.78
N ARG A 105 12.41 48.75 -40.80
CA ARG A 105 13.71 49.25 -40.32
C ARG A 105 13.92 48.98 -38.83
N ASN A 106 15.17 49.04 -38.39
CA ASN A 106 15.46 48.95 -36.97
C ASN A 106 14.99 50.24 -36.26
N PRO A 107 14.18 50.15 -35.18
CA PRO A 107 13.74 51.32 -34.41
C PRO A 107 14.85 52.29 -33.99
N ASN A 108 16.07 51.79 -33.73
CA ASN A 108 17.19 52.62 -33.31
C ASN A 108 17.84 53.41 -34.47
N GLU A 109 17.45 53.18 -35.73
CA GLU A 109 17.91 54.00 -36.87
C GLU A 109 17.46 55.47 -36.74
N VAL A 110 16.48 55.79 -35.88
CA VAL A 110 16.06 57.18 -35.59
C VAL A 110 17.19 58.06 -35.07
N PHE A 111 18.27 57.49 -34.52
CA PHE A 111 19.45 58.25 -34.07
C PHE A 111 20.45 58.57 -35.19
N THR A 112 20.34 57.92 -36.36
CA THR A 112 21.34 58.01 -37.44
C THR A 112 20.75 58.35 -38.81
N ASN A 113 19.44 58.18 -39.00
CA ASN A 113 18.77 58.31 -40.29
C ASN A 113 17.62 59.34 -40.21
N ASN A 114 17.88 60.56 -40.66
CA ASN A 114 16.88 61.64 -40.64
C ASN A 114 15.77 61.50 -41.69
N ALA A 115 15.88 60.55 -42.63
CA ALA A 115 14.83 60.29 -43.61
C ALA A 115 13.58 59.64 -42.97
N LEU A 116 13.71 59.10 -41.75
CA LEU A 116 12.61 58.50 -41.00
C LEU A 116 11.65 59.53 -40.41
N GLN A 117 12.08 60.79 -40.26
CA GLN A 117 11.26 61.85 -39.68
C GLN A 117 10.06 62.18 -40.58
N VAL A 118 8.87 62.02 -40.01
CA VAL A 118 7.58 62.35 -40.63
C VAL A 118 7.12 63.74 -40.21
N SER A 119 7.14 64.02 -38.91
CA SER A 119 6.75 65.32 -38.36
C SER A 119 7.53 65.58 -37.08
N LEU A 120 7.95 66.83 -36.86
CA LEU A 120 8.78 67.23 -35.73
C LEU A 120 8.27 68.55 -35.16
N ASN A 121 8.22 68.62 -33.83
CA ASN A 121 7.91 69.84 -33.12
C ASN A 121 8.89 70.02 -31.95
N LEU A 122 9.71 71.06 -32.06
CA LEU A 122 10.66 71.53 -31.04
C LEU A 122 10.27 72.94 -30.53
N TYR A 123 8.97 73.22 -30.49
CA TYR A 123 8.42 74.55 -30.23
C TYR A 123 8.51 74.91 -28.74
N GLY A 124 9.37 75.86 -28.42
CA GLY A 124 9.56 76.36 -27.06
C GLY A 124 11.02 76.60 -26.70
N VAL A 125 11.96 76.06 -27.48
CA VAL A 125 13.38 76.38 -27.37
C VAL A 125 13.60 77.85 -27.76
N GLY A 126 14.09 78.68 -26.82
CA GLY A 126 14.42 80.09 -27.05
C GLY A 126 14.89 80.83 -25.79
N GLY A 127 16.18 80.69 -25.46
CA GLY A 127 17.04 81.57 -24.64
C GLY A 127 16.52 82.12 -23.29
N GLU A 128 17.09 81.64 -22.18
CA GLU A 128 17.03 82.25 -20.84
C GLU A 128 17.31 83.78 -20.81
N PRO A 129 16.74 84.57 -19.87
CA PRO A 129 15.90 84.17 -18.75
C PRO A 129 14.50 84.81 -18.77
N SER A 130 13.48 83.95 -18.69
CA SER A 130 12.11 84.20 -18.22
C SER A 130 10.97 84.09 -19.25
N PRO A 131 9.86 83.40 -18.88
CA PRO A 131 8.65 83.08 -19.67
C PRO A 131 8.00 84.19 -20.50
N PRO A 132 7.12 83.82 -21.46
CA PRO A 132 6.47 82.52 -21.57
C PRO A 132 7.00 81.66 -22.71
N PHE A 133 7.62 80.54 -22.36
CA PHE A 133 7.67 79.37 -23.23
C PHE A 133 6.23 78.97 -23.56
N PRO A 134 5.92 78.62 -24.81
CA PRO A 134 4.62 78.09 -25.14
C PRO A 134 4.33 76.82 -24.34
N GLN A 135 3.28 76.92 -23.54
CA GLN A 135 2.83 75.88 -22.63
C GLN A 135 2.00 74.83 -23.36
N THR A 136 1.96 73.62 -22.79
CA THR A 136 1.08 72.56 -23.28
C THR A 136 -0.37 73.09 -23.38
N PRO A 137 -1.16 72.69 -24.38
CA PRO A 137 -0.99 71.51 -25.23
C PRO A 137 -0.15 71.71 -26.50
N THR A 138 0.47 70.62 -26.96
CA THR A 138 1.16 70.48 -28.27
C THR A 138 0.67 69.23 -29.00
N GLY A 139 0.98 69.08 -30.30
CA GLY A 139 0.68 67.87 -31.07
C GLY A 139 0.31 68.14 -32.52
N CYS A 140 -0.60 67.36 -33.08
CA CYS A 140 -1.09 67.49 -34.46
C CYS A 140 -2.60 67.76 -34.49
N THR A 141 -3.04 68.89 -35.04
CA THR A 141 -4.47 69.27 -35.13
C THR A 141 -4.86 69.69 -36.56
N PRO A 142 -6.16 69.75 -36.93
CA PRO A 142 -6.55 70.12 -38.29
C PRO A 142 -6.22 71.59 -38.62
N SER A 143 -6.15 72.44 -37.60
CA SER A 143 -5.77 73.86 -37.69
C SER A 143 -4.26 74.09 -37.55
N GLY A 144 -3.47 73.04 -37.35
CA GLY A 144 -2.02 73.15 -37.27
C GLY A 144 -1.40 73.48 -38.62
N SER A 145 -0.22 74.10 -38.60
CA SER A 145 0.56 74.46 -39.78
C SER A 145 1.83 73.63 -39.84
N GLY A 146 2.43 73.42 -41.01
CA GLY A 146 3.76 72.79 -41.14
C GLY A 146 3.90 71.35 -40.63
N ASP A 147 4.99 70.68 -41.03
CA ASP A 147 5.38 69.35 -40.51
C ASP A 147 6.65 69.40 -39.67
N VAL A 148 7.35 70.55 -39.65
CA VAL A 148 8.59 70.75 -38.90
C VAL A 148 8.52 72.13 -38.29
N HIS A 149 8.52 72.19 -36.96
CA HIS A 149 8.66 73.41 -36.19
C HIS A 149 9.96 73.37 -35.40
N CYS A 150 10.85 74.30 -35.71
CA CYS A 150 12.12 74.53 -35.01
C CYS A 150 11.99 75.79 -34.15
N GLU A 151 12.83 75.92 -33.11
CA GLU A 151 13.05 77.07 -32.21
C GLU A 151 12.53 78.46 -32.69
N GLY A 152 11.90 79.24 -31.79
CA GLY A 152 11.58 80.66 -32.01
C GLY A 152 10.33 81.19 -31.28
N ALA A 153 10.48 82.31 -30.58
CA ALA A 153 9.46 82.99 -29.78
C ALA A 153 8.15 83.29 -30.55
N ALA A 154 7.03 82.74 -30.05
CA ALA A 154 5.60 83.07 -30.06
C ALA A 154 4.96 84.04 -31.10
N SER A 155 5.64 84.51 -32.14
CA SER A 155 5.09 85.44 -33.12
C SER A 155 4.82 84.71 -34.43
N ASN A 156 3.61 84.14 -34.50
CA ASN A 156 2.96 83.47 -35.65
C ASN A 156 3.14 81.95 -35.81
N ASN A 157 3.69 81.23 -34.82
CA ASN A 157 3.72 79.75 -34.84
C ASN A 157 2.74 79.12 -33.85
N SER A 158 2.08 78.05 -34.28
CA SER A 158 1.17 77.24 -33.47
C SER A 158 1.95 76.14 -32.73
N PRO A 159 1.61 75.80 -31.46
CA PRO A 159 2.14 74.58 -30.81
C PRO A 159 1.67 73.30 -31.49
N PHE A 160 0.85 73.40 -32.54
CA PHE A 160 0.35 72.26 -33.30
C PHE A 160 0.87 72.25 -34.73
N ASN A 161 1.48 71.13 -35.11
CA ASN A 161 1.76 70.80 -36.49
C ASN A 161 0.45 70.46 -37.22
N ARG A 162 0.45 70.56 -38.55
CA ARG A 162 -0.64 69.96 -39.34
C ARG A 162 -0.61 68.45 -39.17
N MET A 163 -1.77 67.80 -39.28
CA MET A 163 -1.82 66.33 -39.17
C MET A 163 -1.08 65.65 -40.32
N PRO A 164 -0.01 64.89 -40.07
CA PRO A 164 0.70 64.18 -41.12
C PRO A 164 -0.17 63.04 -41.66
N THR A 165 -0.04 62.75 -42.96
CA THR A 165 -0.69 61.57 -43.55
C THR A 165 0.15 60.33 -43.26
N ILE A 166 -0.45 59.35 -42.57
CA ILE A 166 0.15 58.04 -42.33
C ILE A 166 -0.54 56.99 -43.20
N THR A 167 0.24 56.02 -43.69
CA THR A 167 -0.18 55.02 -44.68
C THR A 167 -0.45 53.66 -44.04
N VAL A 168 -1.54 53.00 -44.44
CA VAL A 168 -1.91 51.64 -43.99
C VAL A 168 -0.77 50.63 -44.17
N GLY A 169 -0.60 49.74 -43.19
CA GLY A 169 0.43 48.71 -43.16
C GLY A 169 1.81 49.19 -42.71
N ARG A 170 2.01 50.50 -42.51
CA ARG A 170 3.26 51.08 -42.04
C ARG A 170 3.33 51.15 -40.52
N GLU A 171 4.55 51.09 -39.98
CA GLU A 171 4.87 51.15 -38.56
C GLU A 171 5.51 52.50 -38.21
N TYR A 172 5.03 53.14 -37.16
CA TYR A 172 5.47 54.47 -36.73
C TYR A 172 5.94 54.47 -35.27
N LEU A 173 6.87 55.37 -34.97
CA LEU A 173 7.27 55.72 -33.61
C LEU A 173 6.91 57.17 -33.32
N LEU A 174 6.36 57.43 -32.14
CA LEU A 174 6.21 58.77 -31.58
C LEU A 174 7.13 58.88 -30.36
N MET A 175 8.13 59.75 -30.44
CA MET A 175 8.94 60.17 -29.31
C MET A 175 8.31 61.42 -28.68
N VAL A 176 8.20 61.46 -27.36
CA VAL A 176 7.86 62.66 -26.60
C VAL A 176 8.93 62.89 -25.53
N ASN A 177 9.52 64.06 -25.50
CA ASN A 177 10.61 64.49 -24.62
C ASN A 177 10.13 65.69 -23.78
N ASN A 178 10.54 65.77 -22.51
CA ASN A 178 10.35 66.97 -21.68
C ASN A 178 11.65 67.80 -21.63
N TYR A 179 11.64 68.95 -22.30
CA TYR A 179 12.81 69.80 -22.48
C TYR A 179 13.11 70.66 -21.24
N THR A 180 12.10 71.06 -20.45
CA THR A 180 12.17 71.93 -19.25
C THR A 180 13.00 71.36 -18.07
N ASN A 181 13.71 70.24 -18.28
CA ASN A 181 14.48 69.52 -17.27
C ASN A 181 13.64 69.09 -16.04
N SER A 182 12.37 68.79 -16.30
CA SER A 182 11.39 68.27 -15.35
C SER A 182 11.14 66.77 -15.61
N THR A 183 10.78 66.02 -14.56
CA THR A 183 10.34 64.62 -14.68
C THR A 183 8.83 64.49 -14.68
N GLN A 184 8.07 65.59 -14.67
CA GLN A 184 6.63 65.51 -14.83
C GLN A 184 6.31 64.90 -16.20
N GLY A 185 5.25 64.11 -16.25
CA GLY A 185 4.79 63.48 -17.48
C GLY A 185 3.59 64.20 -18.09
N TYR A 186 2.86 63.53 -18.96
CA TYR A 186 1.78 64.09 -19.76
C TYR A 186 0.64 63.09 -19.97
N SER A 187 -0.48 63.61 -20.46
CA SER A 187 -1.51 62.80 -21.13
C SER A 187 -1.36 62.93 -22.64
N LEU A 188 -1.37 61.80 -23.33
CA LEU A 188 -1.36 61.70 -24.80
C LEU A 188 -2.70 61.12 -25.24
N THR A 189 -3.40 61.86 -26.09
CA THR A 189 -4.66 61.39 -26.67
C THR A 189 -4.56 61.46 -28.18
N PHE A 190 -4.79 60.34 -28.87
CA PHE A 190 -4.90 60.30 -30.31
C PHE A 190 -6.31 60.72 -30.72
N THR A 191 -6.48 62.02 -30.96
CA THR A 191 -7.74 62.65 -31.33
C THR A 191 -7.56 63.54 -32.56
N GLY A 192 -8.58 63.51 -33.42
CA GLY A 192 -8.54 64.20 -34.71
C GLY A 192 -7.84 63.36 -35.79
N GLY A 193 -8.15 63.69 -37.04
CA GLY A 193 -7.69 62.93 -38.22
C GLY A 193 -8.58 61.74 -38.55
N ASN A 194 -8.32 61.10 -39.68
CA ASN A 194 -9.08 59.95 -40.19
C ASN A 194 -8.23 58.68 -40.38
N ALA A 195 -6.96 58.70 -39.97
CA ALA A 195 -6.16 57.49 -39.91
C ALA A 195 -6.62 56.58 -38.78
N SER A 196 -6.62 55.27 -39.01
CA SER A 196 -6.75 54.30 -37.93
C SER A 196 -5.38 53.80 -37.50
N ILE A 197 -5.05 53.93 -36.22
CA ILE A 197 -3.83 53.37 -35.60
C ILE A 197 -4.13 52.21 -34.66
N THR A 198 -5.41 51.83 -34.57
CA THR A 198 -5.89 50.71 -33.77
C THR A 198 -6.36 49.62 -34.72
N ASP A 199 -5.95 48.37 -34.45
CA ASP A 199 -6.34 47.24 -35.29
C ASP A 199 -7.88 47.08 -35.27
N PRO A 200 -8.58 47.34 -36.40
CA PRO A 200 -10.05 47.37 -36.44
C PRO A 200 -10.66 45.98 -36.40
N LEU A 201 -9.87 44.92 -36.56
CA LEU A 201 -10.38 43.56 -36.53
C LEU A 201 -10.77 43.18 -35.10
N LEU A 202 -12.03 42.79 -34.93
CA LEU A 202 -12.51 42.19 -33.68
C LEU A 202 -11.78 40.86 -33.42
N PRO A 203 -11.46 40.53 -32.16
CA PRO A 203 -10.98 39.20 -31.80
C PRO A 203 -11.97 38.11 -32.25
N ARG A 204 -11.48 37.09 -32.96
CA ARG A 204 -12.24 35.90 -33.34
C ARG A 204 -11.32 34.67 -33.39
N LEU A 205 -11.95 33.50 -33.30
CA LEU A 205 -11.27 32.23 -33.58
C LEU A 205 -10.85 32.21 -35.07
N SER A 206 -9.60 31.88 -35.36
CA SER A 206 -9.05 31.83 -36.71
C SER A 206 -8.91 30.40 -37.23
N ARG A 207 -8.40 29.47 -36.41
CA ARG A 207 -8.21 28.07 -36.77
C ARG A 207 -8.19 27.19 -35.53
N SER A 208 -8.74 25.98 -35.63
CA SER A 208 -8.49 24.89 -34.68
C SER A 208 -7.70 23.77 -35.37
N THR A 209 -6.86 23.07 -34.61
CA THR A 209 -6.13 21.88 -35.08
C THR A 209 -6.15 20.81 -34.01
N SER A 210 -6.37 19.56 -34.41
CA SER A 210 -6.24 18.36 -33.58
C SER A 210 -5.31 17.35 -34.27
N ALA A 211 -4.72 16.45 -33.48
CA ALA A 211 -4.07 15.25 -33.99
C ALA A 211 -4.82 14.01 -33.47
N CYS A 212 -4.84 12.94 -34.27
CA CYS A 212 -5.44 11.67 -33.87
C CYS A 212 -4.87 11.21 -32.53
N ASP A 213 -5.74 10.72 -31.64
CA ASP A 213 -5.42 10.23 -30.30
C ASP A 213 -4.86 11.26 -29.29
N THR A 214 -4.97 12.56 -29.59
CA THR A 214 -4.56 13.62 -28.65
C THR A 214 -5.70 14.12 -27.77
N ARG A 215 -5.39 14.45 -26.52
CA ARG A 215 -6.33 15.09 -25.56
C ARG A 215 -6.34 16.62 -25.65
N VAL A 216 -5.76 17.19 -26.72
CA VAL A 216 -5.52 18.64 -26.83
C VAL A 216 -5.97 19.15 -28.19
N ILE A 217 -6.92 20.09 -28.19
CA ILE A 217 -7.29 20.89 -29.37
C ILE A 217 -6.60 22.23 -29.23
N ARG A 218 -5.85 22.63 -30.26
CA ARG A 218 -5.19 23.95 -30.29
C ARG A 218 -6.04 24.93 -31.06
N VAL A 219 -6.29 26.09 -30.47
CA VAL A 219 -7.08 27.18 -31.07
C VAL A 219 -6.17 28.39 -31.30
N LYS A 220 -6.17 28.93 -32.51
CA LYS A 220 -5.45 30.15 -32.90
C LYS A 220 -6.45 31.29 -33.07
N LEU A 221 -6.19 32.42 -32.43
CA LEU A 221 -6.96 33.67 -32.58
C LEU A 221 -6.43 34.49 -33.77
N ASN A 222 -7.26 35.34 -34.34
CA ASN A 222 -6.89 36.19 -35.49
C ASN A 222 -5.95 37.36 -35.13
N LYS A 223 -5.76 37.67 -33.84
CA LYS A 223 -4.85 38.70 -33.32
C LYS A 223 -4.36 38.34 -31.92
N LYS A 224 -3.34 39.07 -31.42
CA LYS A 224 -2.80 38.88 -30.07
C LYS A 224 -3.79 39.39 -29.02
N MET A 225 -3.89 38.67 -27.90
CA MET A 225 -4.78 38.99 -26.78
C MET A 225 -3.98 39.37 -25.52
N LYS A 226 -4.62 40.07 -24.58
CA LYS A 226 -4.03 40.31 -23.25
C LYS A 226 -3.98 38.98 -22.49
N CYS A 227 -2.84 38.65 -21.88
CA CYS A 227 -2.67 37.35 -21.22
C CYS A 227 -3.70 37.08 -20.11
N ASN A 228 -4.15 38.12 -19.39
CA ASN A 228 -5.07 37.99 -18.27
C ASN A 228 -6.55 37.94 -18.70
N SER A 229 -6.85 37.90 -20.00
CA SER A 229 -8.23 37.80 -20.50
C SER A 229 -8.65 36.36 -20.84
N LEU A 230 -7.86 35.36 -20.44
CA LEU A 230 -8.17 33.94 -20.60
C LEU A 230 -8.35 33.32 -19.22
N ALA A 231 -9.51 32.73 -18.97
CA ALA A 231 -9.80 31.94 -17.79
C ALA A 231 -8.93 30.69 -17.77
N ALA A 232 -8.22 30.47 -16.65
CA ALA A 232 -7.28 29.36 -16.51
C ALA A 232 -7.96 27.98 -16.53
N ASP A 233 -9.28 27.94 -16.31
CA ASP A 233 -10.11 26.73 -16.35
C ASP A 233 -10.64 26.39 -17.75
N GLY A 234 -10.40 27.25 -18.75
CA GLY A 234 -10.86 27.05 -20.13
C GLY A 234 -12.34 27.34 -20.36
N SER A 235 -13.03 27.97 -19.42
CA SER A 235 -14.46 28.31 -19.50
C SER A 235 -14.83 29.28 -20.64
N ASP A 236 -13.86 29.96 -21.25
CA ASP A 236 -14.07 30.85 -22.39
C ASP A 236 -14.43 30.14 -23.71
N PHE A 237 -14.37 28.80 -23.78
CA PHE A 237 -14.55 28.03 -25.02
C PHE A 237 -15.61 26.93 -24.89
N SER A 238 -16.41 26.73 -25.95
CA SER A 238 -17.36 25.62 -26.09
C SER A 238 -17.30 25.00 -27.50
N ILE A 239 -17.60 23.71 -27.61
CA ILE A 239 -17.63 22.94 -28.88
C ILE A 239 -19.01 22.31 -29.00
N ASN A 240 -19.80 22.69 -30.01
CA ASN A 240 -21.12 22.10 -30.27
C ASN A 240 -21.38 21.96 -31.78
N ALA A 241 -21.23 20.74 -32.31
CA ALA A 241 -21.90 20.31 -33.55
C ALA A 241 -22.82 19.14 -33.18
N PRO A 242 -24.03 19.01 -33.76
CA PRO A 242 -24.88 17.86 -33.49
C PRO A 242 -24.15 16.59 -33.94
N GLY A 243 -23.85 15.71 -32.99
CA GLY A 243 -23.19 14.43 -33.25
C GLY A 243 -24.11 13.43 -33.94
N CYS A 244 -23.75 12.15 -33.90
CA CYS A 244 -24.64 11.09 -34.36
C CYS A 244 -25.90 11.02 -33.47
N ALA A 245 -27.09 11.08 -34.07
CA ALA A 245 -28.37 10.91 -33.37
C ALA A 245 -28.58 11.85 -32.16
N PRO A 246 -28.51 13.20 -32.32
CA PRO A 246 -28.61 14.13 -31.21
C PRO A 246 -30.02 14.13 -30.61
N ASN A 247 -30.12 14.11 -29.28
CA ASN A 247 -31.35 14.24 -28.50
C ASN A 247 -31.59 15.64 -27.92
N ALA A 248 -30.61 16.54 -28.08
CA ALA A 248 -30.71 17.94 -27.71
C ALA A 248 -29.87 18.80 -28.68
N LEU A 249 -30.27 20.06 -28.83
CA LEU A 249 -29.60 21.06 -29.67
C LEU A 249 -29.13 22.22 -28.78
N ASN A 250 -27.82 22.45 -28.74
CA ASN A 250 -27.23 23.57 -28.00
C ASN A 250 -27.09 24.79 -28.91
N LEU A 251 -27.94 25.79 -28.69
CA LEU A 251 -27.92 27.07 -29.38
C LEU A 251 -27.03 28.05 -28.61
N VAL A 252 -26.11 28.70 -29.30
CA VAL A 252 -25.20 29.70 -28.71
C VAL A 252 -25.51 31.07 -29.33
N PHE A 253 -25.72 32.07 -28.47
CA PHE A 253 -26.15 33.40 -28.88
C PHE A 253 -25.01 34.41 -28.77
N ARG A 254 -24.98 35.39 -29.67
CA ARG A 254 -23.93 36.43 -29.71
C ARG A 254 -24.12 37.51 -28.62
N LYS A 255 -25.36 37.71 -28.20
CA LYS A 255 -25.76 38.55 -27.07
C LYS A 255 -26.37 37.66 -25.99
N SER A 256 -26.43 38.17 -24.76
CA SER A 256 -27.02 37.40 -23.67
C SER A 256 -28.54 37.39 -23.81
N ILE A 257 -29.15 36.25 -23.53
CA ILE A 257 -30.61 36.08 -23.55
C ILE A 257 -31.12 36.10 -22.12
N LEU A 258 -32.16 36.89 -21.86
CA LEU A 258 -32.84 36.89 -20.55
C LEU A 258 -33.47 35.53 -20.31
N CYS A 259 -33.10 34.87 -19.21
CA CYS A 259 -33.59 33.52 -18.91
C CYS A 259 -35.09 33.45 -18.68
N SER A 260 -35.69 34.54 -18.19
CA SER A 260 -37.13 34.65 -18.02
C SER A 260 -37.90 34.70 -19.34
N SER A 261 -37.21 34.88 -20.47
CA SER A 261 -37.79 34.92 -21.82
C SER A 261 -37.74 33.58 -22.56
N ILE A 262 -37.38 32.51 -21.84
CA ILE A 262 -37.28 31.16 -22.39
C ILE A 262 -38.46 30.35 -21.84
N ALA A 263 -39.36 29.95 -22.72
CA ALA A 263 -40.41 29.00 -22.42
C ALA A 263 -39.79 27.65 -22.08
N ALA A 264 -39.95 27.22 -20.82
CA ALA A 264 -39.32 26.01 -20.30
C ALA A 264 -39.79 24.72 -21.01
N ASP A 265 -41.01 24.73 -21.57
CA ASP A 265 -41.55 23.64 -22.42
C ASP A 265 -40.92 23.60 -23.82
N GLY A 266 -40.06 24.56 -24.15
CA GLY A 266 -39.34 24.67 -25.41
C GLY A 266 -40.18 25.17 -26.57
N THR A 267 -41.38 25.69 -26.32
CA THR A 267 -42.30 26.16 -27.37
C THR A 267 -41.76 27.34 -28.18
N ASP A 268 -40.74 28.06 -27.71
CA ASP A 268 -39.99 29.05 -28.49
C ASP A 268 -39.32 28.47 -29.74
N PHE A 269 -39.09 27.16 -29.78
CA PHE A 269 -38.30 26.48 -30.80
C PHE A 269 -39.14 25.49 -31.60
N LEU A 270 -39.14 25.67 -32.92
CA LEU A 270 -39.70 24.71 -33.87
C LEU A 270 -38.58 24.10 -34.70
N VAL A 271 -38.45 22.77 -34.68
CA VAL A 271 -37.49 22.05 -35.53
C VAL A 271 -38.23 21.38 -36.68
N THR A 272 -37.77 21.62 -37.90
CA THR A 272 -38.33 21.04 -39.15
C THR A 272 -37.22 20.37 -39.95
N GLY A 273 -37.55 19.32 -40.70
CA GLY A 273 -36.57 18.62 -41.53
C GLY A 273 -37.13 17.34 -42.16
N PRO A 274 -36.27 16.46 -42.69
CA PRO A 274 -36.65 15.21 -43.35
C PRO A 274 -37.47 14.25 -42.49
N SER A 275 -37.30 14.29 -41.18
CA SER A 275 -38.13 13.58 -40.21
C SER A 275 -38.82 14.57 -39.26
N GLY A 276 -39.99 14.20 -38.73
CA GLY A 276 -40.64 14.99 -37.67
C GLY A 276 -39.75 15.05 -36.43
N VAL A 277 -39.58 16.25 -35.87
CA VAL A 277 -38.81 16.48 -34.63
C VAL A 277 -39.66 17.31 -33.69
N THR A 278 -39.93 16.78 -32.50
CA THR A 278 -40.69 17.47 -31.46
C THR A 278 -39.74 17.99 -30.40
N VAL A 279 -39.87 19.26 -30.03
CA VAL A 279 -39.17 19.85 -28.89
C VAL A 279 -40.01 19.63 -27.63
N THR A 280 -39.39 19.25 -26.52
CA THR A 280 -40.08 18.95 -25.25
C THR A 280 -39.68 19.86 -24.10
N ALA A 281 -38.51 20.51 -24.20
CA ALA A 281 -38.05 21.48 -23.22
C ALA A 281 -37.00 22.40 -23.82
N ALA A 282 -36.83 23.57 -23.23
CA ALA A 282 -35.65 24.40 -23.43
C ALA A 282 -35.10 24.83 -22.08
N THR A 283 -33.79 24.69 -21.89
CA THR A 283 -33.12 25.04 -20.64
C THR A 283 -31.87 25.86 -20.91
N ALA A 284 -31.54 26.77 -20.01
CA ALA A 284 -30.35 27.59 -20.11
C ALA A 284 -29.69 27.74 -18.73
N ASN A 285 -28.37 27.84 -18.70
CA ASN A 285 -27.65 28.08 -17.45
C ASN A 285 -27.56 29.59 -17.20
N CYS A 286 -28.30 30.07 -16.22
CA CYS A 286 -28.55 31.49 -15.99
C CYS A 286 -27.57 32.10 -15.00
N ASN A 287 -26.76 33.05 -15.47
CA ASN A 287 -25.88 33.86 -14.61
C ASN A 287 -26.49 35.26 -14.48
N ALA A 288 -26.86 35.64 -13.25
CA ALA A 288 -27.53 36.92 -12.96
C ALA A 288 -28.77 37.20 -13.85
N GLY A 289 -29.54 36.16 -14.19
CA GLY A 289 -30.77 36.25 -15.00
C GLY A 289 -30.56 36.19 -16.52
N ASN A 290 -29.32 36.05 -16.99
CA ASN A 290 -28.95 36.02 -18.41
C ASN A 290 -28.23 34.71 -18.79
N ALA A 291 -28.40 34.25 -20.03
CA ALA A 291 -27.73 33.07 -20.57
C ALA A 291 -27.14 33.30 -21.97
N GLY A 292 -25.91 32.83 -22.20
CA GLY A 292 -25.25 32.87 -23.52
C GLY A 292 -25.57 31.67 -24.42
N SER A 293 -26.22 30.64 -23.89
CA SER A 293 -26.58 29.42 -24.62
C SER A 293 -27.86 28.78 -24.09
N ILE A 294 -28.62 28.16 -24.97
CA ILE A 294 -29.87 27.47 -24.67
C ILE A 294 -29.78 26.03 -25.20
N SER A 295 -30.07 25.05 -24.34
CA SER A 295 -30.19 23.64 -24.68
C SER A 295 -31.66 23.31 -24.96
N VAL A 296 -31.97 23.01 -26.21
CA VAL A 296 -33.30 22.60 -26.69
C VAL A 296 -33.37 21.08 -26.69
N VAL A 297 -34.24 20.49 -25.86
CA VAL A 297 -34.39 19.05 -25.67
C VAL A 297 -35.45 18.51 -26.64
N LEU A 298 -35.14 17.41 -27.32
CA LEU A 298 -36.00 16.77 -28.31
C LEU A 298 -36.71 15.54 -27.69
N ALA A 299 -37.91 15.22 -28.17
CA ALA A 299 -38.67 14.04 -27.74
C ALA A 299 -37.96 12.71 -28.06
N GLY A 300 -37.07 12.72 -29.05
CA GLY A 300 -36.26 11.58 -29.47
C GLY A 300 -35.10 12.02 -30.34
N PRO A 301 -34.08 11.16 -30.52
CA PRO A 301 -32.90 11.50 -31.29
C PRO A 301 -33.21 11.61 -32.79
N ILE A 302 -32.54 12.54 -33.48
CA ILE A 302 -32.67 12.69 -34.93
C ILE A 302 -31.79 11.65 -35.65
N GLN A 303 -32.39 10.61 -36.21
CA GLN A 303 -31.65 9.47 -36.78
C GLN A 303 -31.51 9.49 -38.31
N LEU A 304 -32.39 10.21 -39.02
CA LEU A 304 -32.38 10.31 -40.47
C LEU A 304 -31.47 11.45 -40.92
N GLY A 305 -30.63 11.17 -41.91
CA GLY A 305 -29.72 12.14 -42.49
C GLY A 305 -30.43 13.21 -43.31
N GLY A 306 -29.90 14.43 -43.25
CA GLY A 306 -30.36 15.55 -44.07
C GLY A 306 -30.26 16.90 -43.36
N ILE A 307 -30.85 17.93 -43.96
CA ILE A 307 -30.80 19.31 -43.46
C ILE A 307 -32.04 19.58 -42.61
N TYR A 308 -31.82 19.85 -41.33
CA TYR A 308 -32.84 20.28 -40.39
C TYR A 308 -32.72 21.78 -40.14
N THR A 309 -33.83 22.44 -39.83
CA THR A 309 -33.89 23.87 -39.54
C THR A 309 -34.61 24.09 -38.23
N ILE A 310 -33.95 24.81 -37.31
CA ILE A 310 -34.57 25.30 -36.08
C ILE A 310 -35.00 26.75 -36.29
N ARG A 311 -36.24 27.05 -35.94
CA ARG A 311 -36.91 28.33 -36.13
C ARG A 311 -37.46 28.83 -34.79
N LEU A 312 -37.27 30.12 -34.53
CA LEU A 312 -37.87 30.80 -33.39
C LEU A 312 -39.33 31.16 -33.67
N GLN A 313 -40.19 30.97 -32.68
CA GLN A 313 -41.59 31.37 -32.68
C GLN A 313 -41.95 31.95 -31.32
N THR A 314 -43.13 32.58 -31.23
CA THR A 314 -43.65 33.06 -29.94
C THR A 314 -44.07 31.85 -29.10
N GLY A 315 -43.40 31.65 -27.97
CA GLY A 315 -43.62 30.53 -27.06
C GLY A 315 -44.85 30.72 -26.16
N SER A 316 -45.03 29.78 -25.24
CA SER A 316 -46.13 29.78 -24.25
C SER A 316 -46.05 30.94 -23.26
N ASP A 317 -44.88 31.55 -23.10
CA ASP A 317 -44.64 32.73 -22.25
C ASP A 317 -45.09 34.05 -22.91
N GLY A 318 -45.49 34.00 -24.19
CA GLY A 318 -46.03 35.14 -24.93
C GLY A 318 -44.97 36.03 -25.57
N ASN A 319 -43.70 35.64 -25.51
CA ASN A 319 -42.57 36.32 -26.16
C ASN A 319 -41.80 35.36 -27.07
N THR A 320 -40.84 35.92 -27.79
CA THR A 320 -39.69 35.17 -28.33
C THR A 320 -38.51 35.37 -27.35
N LEU A 321 -37.27 35.11 -27.76
CA LEU A 321 -36.11 35.36 -26.91
C LEU A 321 -35.79 36.86 -26.78
N LEU A 322 -35.68 37.36 -25.55
CA LEU A 322 -35.31 38.75 -25.22
C LEU A 322 -33.81 38.88 -24.95
N ASP A 323 -33.15 39.91 -25.49
CA ASP A 323 -31.76 40.24 -25.13
C ASP A 323 -31.65 41.01 -23.79
N GLU A 324 -30.44 41.26 -23.31
CA GLU A 324 -30.21 42.00 -22.06
C GLU A 324 -30.78 43.44 -22.02
N CYS A 325 -31.24 43.97 -23.16
CA CYS A 325 -31.89 45.27 -23.31
C CYS A 325 -33.42 45.15 -23.49
N ASN A 326 -34.00 43.97 -23.25
CA ASN A 326 -35.41 43.64 -23.45
C ASN A 326 -35.89 43.76 -24.90
N LEU A 327 -34.99 43.61 -25.88
CA LEU A 327 -35.38 43.57 -27.29
C LEU A 327 -35.68 42.13 -27.71
N GLN A 328 -36.87 41.91 -28.28
CA GLN A 328 -37.27 40.60 -28.78
C GLN A 328 -36.54 40.23 -30.07
N THR A 329 -36.17 38.96 -30.18
CA THR A 329 -35.65 38.39 -31.41
C THR A 329 -36.79 38.28 -32.43
N PRO A 330 -36.60 38.66 -33.71
CA PRO A 330 -37.68 38.58 -34.69
C PRO A 330 -38.23 37.15 -34.84
N ALA A 331 -39.54 36.99 -34.67
CA ALA A 331 -40.22 35.72 -34.88
C ALA A 331 -40.00 35.21 -36.32
N GLY A 332 -39.64 33.95 -36.46
CA GLY A 332 -39.28 33.34 -37.74
C GLY A 332 -37.78 33.32 -38.09
N SER A 333 -36.94 33.94 -37.26
CA SER A 333 -35.49 33.76 -37.35
C SER A 333 -35.13 32.29 -37.25
N SER A 334 -34.26 31.79 -38.13
CA SER A 334 -33.95 30.36 -38.22
C SER A 334 -32.49 30.11 -38.59
N ILE A 335 -32.01 28.91 -38.25
CA ILE A 335 -30.70 28.39 -38.63
C ILE A 335 -30.83 26.93 -39.03
N SER A 336 -30.10 26.52 -40.07
CA SER A 336 -30.08 25.14 -40.55
C SER A 336 -28.82 24.40 -40.07
N PHE A 337 -28.96 23.10 -39.80
CA PHE A 337 -27.89 22.19 -39.43
C PHE A 337 -28.05 20.86 -40.16
N GLN A 338 -26.94 20.15 -40.37
CA GLN A 338 -26.90 18.89 -41.11
C GLN A 338 -26.73 17.70 -40.16
N ILE A 339 -27.53 16.65 -40.38
CA ILE A 339 -27.46 15.37 -39.67
C ILE A 339 -27.05 14.27 -40.67
N ALA A 340 -26.29 13.28 -40.22
CA ALA A 340 -25.96 12.08 -40.99
C ALA A 340 -26.86 10.90 -40.56
N ASP A 341 -27.12 9.96 -41.48
CA ASP A 341 -27.84 8.73 -41.16
C ASP A 341 -27.09 7.91 -40.10
N THR A 342 -27.85 7.27 -39.21
CA THR A 342 -27.29 6.24 -38.32
C THR A 342 -26.84 5.02 -39.13
N VAL A 343 -25.79 4.35 -38.67
CA VAL A 343 -25.24 3.14 -39.31
C VAL A 343 -25.58 1.90 -38.47
N ASN A 344 -25.57 0.72 -39.09
CA ASN A 344 -25.82 -0.55 -38.42
C ASN A 344 -24.69 -1.54 -38.75
N ALA A 345 -24.06 -2.11 -37.72
CA ALA A 345 -22.93 -3.02 -37.84
C ALA A 345 -23.31 -4.49 -37.98
N ASN A 346 -24.59 -4.86 -37.95
CA ASN A 346 -25.02 -6.25 -38.08
C ASN A 346 -24.57 -6.88 -39.41
N PHE A 347 -24.13 -8.13 -39.34
CA PHE A 347 -23.59 -8.88 -40.47
C PHE A 347 -24.07 -10.34 -40.46
N THR A 348 -23.90 -11.03 -41.58
CA THR A 348 -24.20 -12.46 -41.74
C THR A 348 -22.94 -13.25 -42.11
N TYR A 349 -22.99 -14.58 -41.99
CA TYR A 349 -21.86 -15.45 -42.30
C TYR A 349 -22.29 -16.85 -42.77
N SER A 350 -21.37 -17.58 -43.40
CA SER A 350 -21.52 -19.02 -43.74
C SER A 350 -20.21 -19.76 -43.49
N ILE A 351 -20.28 -21.02 -43.04
CA ILE A 351 -19.12 -21.84 -42.64
C ILE A 351 -18.98 -23.05 -43.56
N VAL A 352 -17.77 -23.29 -44.06
CA VAL A 352 -17.35 -24.54 -44.70
C VAL A 352 -16.43 -25.30 -43.73
N TYR A 353 -16.88 -26.47 -43.28
CA TYR A 353 -16.17 -27.30 -42.31
C TYR A 353 -15.08 -28.17 -42.96
N GLY A 354 -13.90 -28.23 -42.34
CA GLY A 354 -12.80 -29.11 -42.73
C GLY A 354 -11.96 -29.51 -41.51
N CYS A 355 -11.38 -30.71 -41.51
CA CYS A 355 -10.68 -31.22 -40.32
C CYS A 355 -9.33 -30.55 -40.03
N ALA A 356 -8.73 -29.87 -41.00
CA ALA A 356 -7.50 -29.10 -40.82
C ALA A 356 -7.74 -27.58 -40.77
N GLN A 357 -8.78 -27.10 -41.46
CA GLN A 357 -9.15 -25.69 -41.50
C GLN A 357 -10.63 -25.53 -41.82
N ASN A 358 -11.27 -24.54 -41.20
CA ASN A 358 -12.61 -24.08 -41.52
C ASN A 358 -12.52 -22.74 -42.25
N THR A 359 -13.39 -22.49 -43.22
CA THR A 359 -13.46 -21.20 -43.92
C THR A 359 -14.79 -20.53 -43.64
N VAL A 360 -14.76 -19.24 -43.27
CA VAL A 360 -15.94 -18.43 -42.95
C VAL A 360 -16.00 -17.23 -43.90
N GLN A 361 -17.11 -17.11 -44.63
CA GLN A 361 -17.41 -15.94 -45.47
C GLN A 361 -18.33 -15.00 -44.69
N TYR A 362 -17.89 -13.76 -44.46
CA TYR A 362 -18.69 -12.71 -43.81
C TYR A 362 -19.32 -11.77 -44.85
N ASN A 363 -20.48 -11.21 -44.53
CA ASN A 363 -21.20 -10.28 -45.40
C ASN A 363 -21.88 -9.14 -44.62
N HIS A 364 -21.66 -7.89 -45.04
CA HIS A 364 -22.31 -6.68 -44.51
C HIS A 364 -23.00 -5.91 -45.63
N SER A 365 -24.17 -5.31 -45.38
CA SER A 365 -25.00 -4.69 -46.44
C SER A 365 -24.46 -3.37 -47.00
N GLY A 366 -23.61 -2.65 -46.26
CA GLY A 366 -23.10 -1.32 -46.65
C GLY A 366 -24.14 -0.19 -46.68
N ALA A 367 -25.33 -0.42 -46.10
CA ALA A 367 -26.41 0.58 -46.07
C ALA A 367 -26.02 1.87 -45.29
N ASN A 368 -26.78 2.96 -45.49
CA ASN A 368 -26.63 4.25 -44.80
C ASN A 368 -25.24 4.92 -44.95
N GLY A 369 -24.63 4.72 -46.12
CA GLY A 369 -23.39 5.39 -46.50
C GLY A 369 -22.17 4.92 -45.72
N VAL A 370 -22.21 3.71 -45.12
CA VAL A 370 -21.03 3.10 -44.48
C VAL A 370 -19.90 3.04 -45.52
N ASN A 371 -18.77 3.64 -45.17
CA ASN A 371 -17.59 3.72 -46.03
C ASN A 371 -16.31 3.25 -45.32
N ASN A 372 -16.43 2.82 -44.06
CA ASN A 372 -15.33 2.27 -43.28
C ASN A 372 -15.83 1.05 -42.50
N TRP A 373 -15.15 -0.09 -42.68
CA TRP A 373 -15.35 -1.33 -41.94
C TRP A 373 -14.08 -1.65 -41.17
N GLN A 374 -14.22 -2.07 -39.93
CA GLN A 374 -13.11 -2.54 -39.12
C GLN A 374 -13.53 -3.86 -38.47
N TRP A 375 -13.10 -4.95 -39.11
CA TRP A 375 -13.29 -6.29 -38.61
C TRP A 375 -12.16 -6.69 -37.68
N ASN A 376 -12.51 -7.41 -36.62
CA ASN A 376 -11.59 -8.15 -35.79
C ASN A 376 -12.11 -9.58 -35.63
N PHE A 377 -11.30 -10.57 -35.97
CA PHE A 377 -11.68 -11.99 -36.03
C PHE A 377 -11.20 -12.80 -34.82
N GLY A 378 -11.07 -12.18 -33.66
CA GLY A 378 -10.80 -12.89 -32.40
C GLY A 378 -9.45 -13.61 -32.40
N GLY A 379 -8.39 -12.91 -32.84
CA GLY A 379 -7.00 -13.40 -32.82
C GLY A 379 -6.46 -13.92 -34.16
N VAL A 380 -7.29 -14.05 -35.20
CA VAL A 380 -6.83 -14.46 -36.55
C VAL A 380 -6.31 -13.29 -37.38
N GLY A 381 -6.82 -12.07 -37.12
CA GLY A 381 -6.42 -10.86 -37.82
C GLY A 381 -7.53 -9.81 -37.86
N THR A 382 -7.31 -8.77 -38.65
CA THR A 382 -8.27 -7.70 -38.92
C THR A 382 -8.49 -7.54 -40.42
N SER A 383 -9.61 -6.94 -40.81
CA SER A 383 -9.88 -6.59 -42.21
C SER A 383 -10.65 -5.27 -42.31
N THR A 384 -10.45 -4.55 -43.40
CA THR A 384 -11.21 -3.35 -43.75
C THR A 384 -12.12 -3.55 -44.96
N GLN A 385 -12.19 -4.77 -45.50
CA GLN A 385 -13.10 -5.11 -46.59
C GLN A 385 -14.54 -5.22 -46.06
N GLN A 386 -15.53 -4.88 -46.88
CA GLN A 386 -16.94 -5.06 -46.53
C GLN A 386 -17.29 -6.54 -46.29
N ASN A 387 -16.81 -7.44 -47.16
CA ASN A 387 -17.17 -8.87 -47.16
C ASN A 387 -15.94 -9.80 -47.13
N PRO A 388 -15.24 -9.89 -45.99
CA PRO A 388 -14.00 -10.67 -45.88
C PRO A 388 -14.23 -12.18 -45.84
N LEU A 389 -13.26 -12.95 -46.36
CA LEU A 389 -13.17 -14.41 -46.29
C LEU A 389 -12.02 -14.79 -45.35
N ILE A 390 -12.29 -15.53 -44.28
CA ILE A 390 -11.31 -15.86 -43.24
C ILE A 390 -11.20 -17.36 -43.06
N THR A 391 -9.97 -17.85 -42.87
CA THR A 391 -9.69 -19.27 -42.59
C THR A 391 -9.22 -19.45 -41.16
N TYR A 392 -9.81 -20.42 -40.46
CA TYR A 392 -9.54 -20.76 -39.07
C TYR A 392 -8.91 -22.15 -39.00
N THR A 393 -7.72 -22.24 -38.42
CA THR A 393 -7.05 -23.52 -38.09
C THR A 393 -7.26 -23.92 -36.63
N ASP A 394 -7.68 -22.99 -35.78
CA ASP A 394 -8.09 -23.23 -34.40
C ASP A 394 -9.61 -23.16 -34.31
N PHE A 395 -10.24 -24.29 -34.00
CA PHE A 395 -11.69 -24.45 -33.96
C PHE A 395 -12.33 -24.08 -32.60
N ARG A 396 -11.55 -23.55 -31.65
CA ARG A 396 -12.13 -22.95 -30.44
C ARG A 396 -13.01 -21.76 -30.79
N GLN A 397 -13.94 -21.42 -29.91
CA GLN A 397 -14.89 -20.32 -30.09
C GLN A 397 -14.19 -19.01 -30.48
N LYS A 398 -14.71 -18.34 -31.52
CA LYS A 398 -14.14 -17.09 -32.06
C LYS A 398 -15.12 -15.94 -31.93
N ASN A 399 -14.68 -14.87 -31.28
CA ASN A 399 -15.46 -13.64 -31.19
C ASN A 399 -15.09 -12.73 -32.37
N THR A 400 -16.05 -12.51 -33.26
CA THR A 400 -15.92 -11.57 -34.37
C THR A 400 -16.59 -10.26 -34.01
N THR A 401 -15.86 -9.16 -34.16
CA THR A 401 -16.38 -7.81 -33.97
C THR A 401 -16.30 -7.06 -35.30
N LEU A 402 -17.38 -6.38 -35.67
CA LEU A 402 -17.40 -5.42 -36.77
C LEU A 402 -17.73 -4.04 -36.20
N ILE A 403 -16.87 -3.06 -36.47
CA ILE A 403 -17.17 -1.64 -36.30
C ILE A 403 -17.38 -1.04 -37.68
N VAL A 404 -18.51 -0.37 -37.90
CA VAL A 404 -18.79 0.37 -39.13
C VAL A 404 -18.89 1.87 -38.87
N SER A 405 -18.52 2.67 -39.88
CA SER A 405 -18.71 4.12 -39.82
C SER A 405 -19.03 4.71 -41.19
N ASN A 406 -19.81 5.79 -41.20
CA ASN A 406 -19.98 6.69 -42.35
C ASN A 406 -19.23 8.03 -42.17
N GLY A 407 -18.34 8.13 -41.18
CA GLY A 407 -17.57 9.34 -40.86
C GLY A 407 -18.19 10.24 -39.78
N VAL A 408 -19.48 10.09 -39.49
CA VAL A 408 -20.18 10.82 -38.41
C VAL A 408 -20.73 9.86 -37.37
N CYS A 409 -21.44 8.83 -37.82
CA CYS A 409 -21.98 7.77 -36.99
C CYS A 409 -21.07 6.54 -36.98
N ARG A 410 -21.09 5.82 -35.85
CA ARG A 410 -20.42 4.53 -35.66
C ARG A 410 -21.38 3.57 -34.98
N ASP A 411 -21.30 2.31 -35.38
CA ASP A 411 -22.00 1.21 -34.71
C ASP A 411 -21.07 0.00 -34.59
N THR A 412 -21.35 -0.90 -33.66
CA THR A 412 -20.53 -2.08 -33.38
C THR A 412 -21.41 -3.31 -33.17
N ALA A 413 -21.11 -4.38 -33.90
CA ALA A 413 -21.74 -5.68 -33.73
C ALA A 413 -20.71 -6.72 -33.30
N ASN A 414 -21.13 -7.61 -32.39
CA ASN A 414 -20.32 -8.72 -31.92
C ASN A 414 -21.05 -10.04 -32.16
N LEU A 415 -20.32 -11.06 -32.62
CA LEU A 415 -20.83 -12.40 -32.84
C LEU A 415 -19.82 -13.42 -32.33
N SER A 416 -20.30 -14.43 -31.61
CA SER A 416 -19.51 -15.59 -31.21
C SER A 416 -19.75 -16.75 -32.16
N LEU A 417 -18.70 -17.21 -32.85
CA LEU A 417 -18.71 -18.36 -33.75
C LEU A 417 -18.23 -19.61 -33.02
N GLN A 418 -18.99 -20.70 -33.13
CA GLN A 418 -18.62 -22.04 -32.67
C GLN A 418 -18.49 -22.96 -33.89
N PHE A 419 -17.53 -23.89 -33.83
CA PHE A 419 -17.27 -24.83 -34.92
C PHE A 419 -17.63 -26.25 -34.49
N ASP A 420 -18.62 -26.86 -35.14
CA ASP A 420 -19.18 -28.16 -34.75
C ASP A 420 -18.21 -29.35 -34.98
N ASN A 421 -17.17 -29.14 -35.78
CA ASN A 421 -16.15 -30.14 -36.07
C ASN A 421 -14.97 -30.12 -35.09
N LEU A 422 -14.99 -29.25 -34.08
CA LEU A 422 -14.00 -29.27 -32.99
C LEU A 422 -14.05 -30.62 -32.27
N LEU A 423 -12.91 -31.28 -32.19
CA LEU A 423 -12.66 -32.46 -31.38
C LEU A 423 -11.41 -32.21 -30.56
N ILE A 424 -11.48 -32.51 -29.26
CA ILE A 424 -10.32 -32.50 -28.37
C ILE A 424 -10.31 -33.84 -27.66
N ALA A 425 -9.36 -34.69 -28.01
CA ALA A 425 -9.11 -35.93 -27.31
C ALA A 425 -8.43 -35.61 -25.99
N ALA A 426 -9.03 -36.09 -24.90
CA ALA A 426 -8.44 -36.01 -23.58
C ALA A 426 -8.94 -37.17 -22.74
N PHE A 427 -8.09 -37.63 -21.83
CA PHE A 427 -8.46 -38.57 -20.79
C PHE A 427 -7.57 -38.37 -19.57
N GLU A 428 -8.09 -38.80 -18.43
CA GLU A 428 -7.38 -38.84 -17.17
C GLU A 428 -7.03 -40.29 -16.82
N GLY A 429 -5.89 -40.50 -16.20
CA GLY A 429 -5.42 -41.80 -15.74
C GLY A 429 -4.31 -41.65 -14.71
N PRO A 430 -3.95 -42.72 -13.99
CA PRO A 430 -2.91 -42.65 -12.98
C PRO A 430 -1.54 -42.45 -13.63
N GLN A 431 -0.66 -41.69 -12.97
CA GLN A 431 0.71 -41.45 -13.44
C GLN A 431 1.60 -42.71 -13.34
N PHE A 432 1.24 -43.64 -12.45
CA PHE A 432 1.92 -44.91 -12.25
C PHE A 432 0.93 -46.04 -11.94
N ALA A 433 1.32 -47.28 -12.23
CA ALA A 433 0.56 -48.48 -11.88
C ALA A 433 1.38 -49.32 -10.90
N CYS A 434 0.80 -49.58 -9.72
CA CYS A 434 1.42 -50.42 -8.69
C CYS A 434 1.16 -51.91 -8.95
N PRO A 435 2.05 -52.79 -8.49
CA PRO A 435 1.83 -54.23 -8.52
C PRO A 435 0.47 -54.60 -7.90
N ASN A 436 -0.30 -55.42 -8.62
CA ASN A 436 -1.61 -55.95 -8.20
C ASN A 436 -2.73 -54.92 -8.00
N GLU A 437 -2.58 -53.70 -8.50
CA GLU A 437 -3.63 -52.68 -8.50
C GLU A 437 -4.11 -52.39 -9.92
N ALA A 438 -5.42 -52.16 -10.09
CA ALA A 438 -6.01 -51.81 -11.38
C ALA A 438 -5.96 -50.29 -11.61
N ALA A 439 -5.43 -49.88 -12.76
CA ALA A 439 -5.43 -48.50 -13.23
C ALA A 439 -6.77 -48.13 -13.86
N VAL A 440 -7.33 -46.98 -13.48
CA VAL A 440 -8.62 -46.48 -14.00
C VAL A 440 -8.36 -45.33 -14.97
N PHE A 441 -9.00 -45.36 -16.14
CA PHE A 441 -8.91 -44.30 -17.13
C PHE A 441 -10.30 -43.71 -17.40
N VAL A 442 -10.41 -42.38 -17.36
CA VAL A 442 -11.67 -41.66 -17.53
C VAL A 442 -11.57 -40.73 -18.71
N ASN A 443 -12.55 -40.77 -19.60
CA ASN A 443 -12.58 -39.92 -20.78
C ASN A 443 -12.95 -38.48 -20.41
N GLN A 444 -12.16 -37.52 -20.91
CA GLN A 444 -12.37 -36.08 -20.76
C GLN A 444 -12.47 -35.37 -22.12
N SER A 445 -12.70 -36.13 -23.19
CA SER A 445 -12.71 -35.61 -24.55
C SER A 445 -13.92 -34.71 -24.80
N GLU A 446 -13.70 -33.63 -25.54
CA GLU A 446 -14.70 -32.62 -25.87
C GLU A 446 -15.06 -32.64 -27.36
N GLY A 447 -16.30 -32.25 -27.67
CA GLY A 447 -16.82 -32.14 -29.04
C GLY A 447 -17.91 -33.15 -29.38
N ASN A 448 -18.38 -33.09 -30.62
CA ASN A 448 -19.45 -33.97 -31.14
C ASN A 448 -18.91 -35.37 -31.50
N ILE A 449 -18.55 -36.15 -30.48
CA ILE A 449 -17.87 -37.45 -30.63
C ILE A 449 -18.86 -38.58 -30.95
N THR A 450 -18.50 -39.40 -31.94
CA THR A 450 -19.29 -40.55 -32.44
C THR A 450 -18.59 -41.90 -32.24
N GLY A 451 -17.31 -41.93 -31.85
CA GLY A 451 -16.59 -43.18 -31.58
C GLY A 451 -15.30 -43.01 -30.79
N TYR A 452 -14.89 -44.07 -30.09
CA TYR A 452 -13.71 -44.13 -29.21
C TYR A 452 -12.86 -45.37 -29.52
N GLN A 453 -11.54 -45.22 -29.45
CA GLN A 453 -10.58 -46.33 -29.58
C GLN A 453 -9.42 -46.14 -28.60
N TRP A 454 -9.33 -47.04 -27.62
CA TRP A 454 -8.32 -47.06 -26.56
C TRP A 454 -7.28 -48.14 -26.79
N SER A 455 -6.03 -47.85 -26.44
CA SER A 455 -4.90 -48.78 -26.30
C SER A 455 -4.15 -48.45 -25.02
N PHE A 456 -4.02 -49.39 -24.09
CA PHE A 456 -3.40 -49.16 -22.76
C PHE A 456 -1.93 -49.59 -22.68
N GLY A 457 -1.33 -49.98 -23.80
CA GLY A 457 -0.04 -50.67 -23.79
C GLY A 457 -0.19 -52.16 -23.47
N SER A 458 0.90 -52.92 -23.65
CA SER A 458 0.92 -54.38 -23.42
C SER A 458 -0.20 -55.20 -24.13
N GLY A 459 -0.75 -54.70 -25.24
CA GLY A 459 -1.78 -55.38 -26.05
C GLY A 459 -3.24 -55.21 -25.59
N ILE A 460 -3.51 -54.40 -24.56
CA ILE A 460 -4.86 -54.21 -23.99
C ILE A 460 -5.57 -53.05 -24.72
N THR A 461 -6.81 -53.25 -25.18
CA THR A 461 -7.58 -52.25 -25.95
C THR A 461 -9.05 -52.17 -25.52
N SER A 462 -9.74 -51.06 -25.83
CA SER A 462 -11.20 -50.89 -25.60
C SER A 462 -11.82 -49.90 -26.60
N THR A 463 -13.12 -50.01 -26.87
CA THR A 463 -13.89 -49.04 -27.70
C THR A 463 -14.99 -48.33 -26.92
N ILE A 464 -15.11 -48.62 -25.62
CA ILE A 464 -16.12 -48.02 -24.74
C ILE A 464 -15.69 -46.60 -24.37
N ARG A 465 -16.65 -45.67 -24.24
CA ARG A 465 -16.37 -44.27 -23.85
C ARG A 465 -15.47 -44.18 -22.62
N ASN A 466 -15.84 -44.89 -21.54
CA ASN A 466 -15.03 -45.08 -20.34
C ASN A 466 -14.68 -46.56 -20.20
N PRO A 467 -13.41 -46.95 -20.33
CA PRO A 467 -12.98 -48.35 -20.28
C PRO A 467 -13.01 -48.91 -18.84
N PRO A 468 -13.12 -50.24 -18.66
CA PRO A 468 -12.98 -50.88 -17.35
C PRO A 468 -11.54 -50.74 -16.79
N PRO A 469 -11.33 -50.91 -15.46
CA PRO A 469 -10.00 -50.86 -14.85
C PRO A 469 -9.02 -51.88 -15.46
N VAL A 470 -7.77 -51.45 -15.70
CA VAL A 470 -6.72 -52.22 -16.38
C VAL A 470 -5.60 -52.57 -15.41
N THR A 471 -5.26 -53.85 -15.27
CA THR A 471 -4.14 -54.31 -14.43
C THR A 471 -2.91 -54.61 -15.28
N TYR A 472 -1.74 -54.13 -14.84
CA TYR A 472 -0.46 -54.34 -15.54
C TYR A 472 0.34 -55.49 -14.89
N PRO A 473 1.05 -56.32 -15.67
CA PRO A 473 1.98 -57.32 -15.13
C PRO A 473 3.12 -56.65 -14.36
N VAL A 474 3.54 -57.26 -13.24
CA VAL A 474 4.65 -56.75 -12.41
C VAL A 474 5.98 -56.86 -13.18
N PRO A 475 6.67 -55.74 -13.45
CA PRO A 475 7.92 -55.77 -14.21
C PRO A 475 9.13 -55.98 -13.28
N MET A 476 10.24 -56.53 -13.81
CA MET A 476 11.50 -56.67 -13.06
C MET A 476 12.10 -55.30 -12.68
N THR A 477 12.01 -54.33 -13.59
CA THR A 477 12.41 -52.94 -13.41
C THR A 477 11.26 -52.04 -13.83
N THR A 478 11.13 -50.87 -13.21
CA THR A 478 10.12 -49.87 -13.62
C THR A 478 10.22 -49.59 -15.12
N ARG A 479 9.09 -49.62 -15.83
CA ARG A 479 9.01 -49.35 -17.28
C ARG A 479 7.86 -48.40 -17.60
N ASP A 480 7.99 -47.69 -18.71
CA ASP A 480 6.98 -46.76 -19.19
C ASP A 480 6.03 -47.49 -20.17
N GLU A 481 4.71 -47.28 -20.01
CA GLU A 481 3.67 -47.80 -20.91
C GLU A 481 2.88 -46.63 -21.51
N THR A 482 2.60 -46.70 -22.80
CA THR A 482 1.88 -45.63 -23.52
C THR A 482 0.41 -45.97 -23.66
N VAL A 483 -0.44 -45.15 -23.04
CA VAL A 483 -1.89 -45.18 -23.17
C VAL A 483 -2.32 -44.19 -24.25
N ARG A 484 -3.15 -44.62 -25.17
CA ARG A 484 -3.63 -43.84 -26.32
C ARG A 484 -5.15 -43.93 -26.43
N LEU A 485 -5.80 -42.78 -26.64
CA LEU A 485 -7.21 -42.65 -26.98
C LEU A 485 -7.34 -41.92 -28.31
N ILE A 486 -8.08 -42.49 -29.26
CA ILE A 486 -8.47 -41.86 -30.52
C ILE A 486 -9.99 -41.64 -30.49
N ILE A 487 -10.44 -40.43 -30.79
CA ILE A 487 -11.86 -40.07 -30.94
C ILE A 487 -12.18 -39.66 -32.39
N ARG A 488 -13.44 -39.79 -32.81
CA ARG A 488 -13.90 -39.34 -34.14
C ARG A 488 -15.30 -38.72 -34.13
N ASN A 489 -15.61 -37.83 -35.08
CA ASN A 489 -16.95 -37.22 -35.25
C ASN A 489 -17.62 -37.62 -36.58
N SER A 490 -18.85 -37.12 -36.78
CA SER A 490 -19.66 -37.32 -37.99
C SER A 490 -19.07 -36.66 -39.26
N PHE A 491 -18.15 -35.70 -39.11
CA PHE A 491 -17.44 -35.05 -40.22
C PHE A 491 -16.18 -35.82 -40.67
N GLY A 492 -15.89 -36.98 -40.04
CA GLY A 492 -14.70 -37.78 -40.33
C GLY A 492 -13.41 -37.27 -39.71
N CYS A 493 -13.47 -36.22 -38.88
CA CYS A 493 -12.32 -35.73 -38.14
C CYS A 493 -12.00 -36.64 -36.96
N PHE A 494 -10.72 -36.76 -36.62
CA PHE A 494 -10.24 -37.50 -35.46
C PHE A 494 -9.22 -36.70 -34.68
N ASP A 495 -9.14 -36.96 -33.39
CA ASP A 495 -8.08 -36.45 -32.53
C ASP A 495 -7.53 -37.57 -31.64
N THR A 496 -6.29 -37.43 -31.19
CA THR A 496 -5.58 -38.46 -30.40
C THR A 496 -4.98 -37.87 -29.12
N ALA A 497 -5.36 -38.44 -27.98
CA ALA A 497 -4.70 -38.21 -26.70
C ALA A 497 -3.71 -39.34 -26.42
N VAL A 498 -2.54 -39.00 -25.88
CA VAL A 498 -1.51 -39.96 -25.47
C VAL A 498 -1.01 -39.58 -24.09
N HIS A 499 -1.01 -40.53 -23.15
CA HIS A 499 -0.38 -40.39 -21.85
C HIS A 499 0.54 -41.58 -21.59
N THR A 500 1.72 -41.30 -21.05
CA THR A 500 2.64 -42.36 -20.61
C THR A 500 2.52 -42.54 -19.11
N ILE A 501 2.39 -43.79 -18.66
CA ILE A 501 2.33 -44.15 -17.25
C ILE A 501 3.55 -44.99 -16.86
N LYS A 502 3.96 -44.93 -15.59
CA LYS A 502 5.03 -45.76 -15.05
C LYS A 502 4.49 -47.03 -14.41
N VAL A 503 4.78 -48.20 -14.97
CA VAL A 503 4.53 -49.48 -14.29
C VAL A 503 5.72 -49.76 -13.38
N VAL A 504 5.52 -49.71 -12.07
CA VAL A 504 6.58 -49.80 -11.07
C VAL A 504 6.69 -51.20 -10.46
N ASN A 505 7.88 -51.61 -10.05
CA ASN A 505 8.11 -52.92 -9.44
C ASN A 505 7.76 -52.98 -7.95
N ASN A 506 7.74 -51.84 -7.24
CA ASN A 506 7.23 -51.70 -5.87
C ASN A 506 6.67 -50.29 -5.62
N CYS A 507 5.83 -50.15 -4.60
CA CYS A 507 5.18 -48.88 -4.22
C CYS A 507 5.32 -48.52 -2.73
N TYR A 508 6.22 -49.19 -2.00
CA TYR A 508 6.47 -48.93 -0.58
C TYR A 508 7.54 -47.87 -0.42
N ILE A 509 7.26 -46.86 0.42
CA ILE A 509 8.23 -45.80 0.73
C ILE A 509 9.42 -46.42 1.46
N ALA A 510 10.62 -46.29 0.87
CA ALA A 510 11.87 -46.74 1.47
C ALA A 510 12.86 -45.57 1.53
N VAL A 511 13.58 -45.42 2.64
CA VAL A 511 14.64 -44.41 2.81
C VAL A 511 15.95 -45.13 3.10
N PRO A 512 17.07 -44.77 2.44
CA PRO A 512 18.38 -45.37 2.70
C PRO A 512 18.79 -45.21 4.17
N SER A 513 19.40 -46.25 4.74
CA SER A 513 19.96 -46.21 6.10
C SER A 513 21.36 -45.60 6.18
N ALA A 514 22.01 -45.36 5.03
CA ALA A 514 23.34 -44.77 4.92
C ALA A 514 23.40 -43.71 3.82
N PHE A 515 24.19 -42.66 4.04
CA PHE A 515 24.42 -41.52 3.14
C PHE A 515 25.86 -41.04 3.29
N THR A 516 26.58 -40.85 2.18
CA THR A 516 27.99 -40.44 2.17
C THR A 516 28.22 -39.50 0.99
N PRO A 517 28.08 -38.17 1.16
CA PRO A 517 28.17 -37.19 0.07
C PRO A 517 29.64 -36.89 -0.32
N ASN A 518 30.38 -37.92 -0.72
CA ASN A 518 31.79 -37.85 -1.10
C ASN A 518 31.99 -37.76 -2.63
N ASN A 519 30.92 -37.83 -3.40
CA ASN A 519 30.87 -37.77 -4.86
C ASN A 519 31.57 -38.97 -5.54
N ASP A 520 31.43 -40.18 -4.96
CA ASP A 520 31.97 -41.43 -5.49
C ASP A 520 30.95 -42.24 -6.36
N GLY A 521 29.72 -41.73 -6.47
CA GLY A 521 28.61 -42.36 -7.20
C GLY A 521 27.78 -43.32 -6.34
N LEU A 522 28.14 -43.56 -5.08
CA LEU A 522 27.50 -44.49 -4.15
C LEU A 522 26.94 -43.75 -2.93
N ASN A 523 25.62 -43.75 -2.75
CA ASN A 523 24.94 -43.13 -1.60
C ASN A 523 25.26 -41.63 -1.40
N ASP A 524 25.60 -40.91 -2.48
CA ASP A 524 25.90 -39.47 -2.48
C ASP A 524 24.72 -38.56 -2.12
N TYR A 525 23.52 -39.12 -2.04
CA TYR A 525 22.27 -38.41 -1.85
C TYR A 525 21.36 -39.09 -0.85
N LEU A 526 20.74 -38.31 0.03
CA LEU A 526 19.73 -38.80 0.95
C LEU A 526 18.34 -38.36 0.49
N TYR A 527 17.47 -39.33 0.22
CA TYR A 527 16.11 -39.13 -0.28
C TYR A 527 15.30 -40.43 -0.18
N PRO A 528 13.95 -40.39 -0.19
CA PRO A 528 13.15 -41.60 -0.34
C PRO A 528 13.42 -42.26 -1.70
N LEU A 529 13.72 -43.56 -1.72
CA LEU A 529 14.00 -44.36 -2.93
C LEU A 529 12.80 -44.45 -3.87
N ASN A 530 11.59 -44.44 -3.31
CA ASN A 530 10.34 -44.20 -4.01
C ASN A 530 9.30 -43.66 -3.03
N ALA A 531 8.31 -42.93 -3.53
CA ALA A 531 7.16 -42.52 -2.72
C ALA A 531 5.87 -42.40 -3.55
N TYR A 532 5.66 -43.32 -4.52
CA TYR A 532 4.56 -43.25 -5.46
C TYR A 532 3.17 -43.11 -4.78
N LYS A 533 2.94 -43.80 -3.66
CA LYS A 533 1.66 -43.76 -2.91
C LYS A 533 1.56 -42.66 -1.85
N ALA A 534 2.58 -41.83 -1.67
CA ALA A 534 2.53 -40.79 -0.65
C ALA A 534 1.57 -39.67 -1.07
N ARG A 535 0.47 -39.47 -0.34
CA ARG A 535 -0.46 -38.34 -0.57
C ARG A 535 0.08 -37.02 -0.02
N ASP A 536 0.62 -37.07 1.21
CA ASP A 536 1.17 -35.93 1.93
C ASP A 536 2.60 -36.24 2.41
N LEU A 537 3.54 -36.35 1.45
CA LEU A 537 4.95 -36.57 1.80
C LEU A 537 5.55 -35.30 2.40
N THR A 538 6.16 -35.44 3.57
CA THR A 538 7.13 -34.47 4.09
C THR A 538 8.43 -35.18 4.40
N PHE A 539 9.49 -34.79 3.70
CA PHE A 539 10.83 -35.27 3.98
C PHE A 539 11.65 -34.10 4.52
N SER A 540 12.08 -34.21 5.78
CA SER A 540 12.83 -33.18 6.46
C SER A 540 14.12 -33.76 7.02
N VAL A 541 15.23 -33.06 6.79
CA VAL A 541 16.50 -33.33 7.46
C VAL A 541 16.74 -32.19 8.44
N TYR A 542 17.09 -32.55 9.67
CA TYR A 542 17.42 -31.62 10.74
C TYR A 542 18.89 -31.77 11.13
N ASN A 543 19.55 -30.67 11.43
CA ASN A 543 20.85 -30.74 12.09
C ASN A 543 20.70 -31.09 13.58
N ARG A 544 21.84 -31.29 14.26
CA ARG A 544 21.88 -31.63 15.69
C ARG A 544 21.22 -30.61 16.64
N PHE A 545 20.98 -29.40 16.17
CA PHE A 545 20.35 -28.32 16.94
C PHE A 545 18.83 -28.23 16.69
N GLY A 546 18.26 -29.18 15.93
CA GLY A 546 16.84 -29.18 15.59
C GLY A 546 16.46 -28.17 14.50
N GLN A 547 17.44 -27.53 13.85
CA GLN A 547 17.19 -26.67 12.71
C GLN A 547 16.95 -27.53 11.47
N ARG A 548 15.85 -27.26 10.76
CA ARG A 548 15.55 -27.93 9.48
C ARG A 548 16.50 -27.40 8.41
N ILE A 549 17.37 -28.29 7.91
CA ILE A 549 18.43 -27.99 6.94
C ILE A 549 18.08 -28.44 5.53
N PHE A 550 17.21 -29.42 5.41
CA PHE A 550 16.61 -29.81 4.15
C PHE A 550 15.14 -30.07 4.37
N PHE A 551 14.32 -29.64 3.44
CA PHE A 551 12.90 -29.90 3.43
C PHE A 551 12.47 -30.06 2.00
N THR A 552 11.76 -31.15 1.73
CA THR A 552 11.08 -31.30 0.47
C THR A 552 9.74 -32.01 0.67
N ARG A 553 8.80 -31.69 -0.21
CA ARG A 553 7.58 -32.47 -0.42
C ARG A 553 7.68 -33.35 -1.67
N ASN A 554 8.78 -33.24 -2.41
CA ASN A 554 9.07 -33.97 -3.62
C ASN A 554 10.15 -35.02 -3.34
N TRP A 555 9.79 -36.30 -3.38
CA TRP A 555 10.75 -37.38 -3.10
C TRP A 555 11.89 -37.51 -4.13
N LEU A 556 11.76 -36.87 -5.30
CA LEU A 556 12.83 -36.80 -6.30
C LEU A 556 13.88 -35.75 -5.96
N GLU A 557 13.57 -34.78 -5.10
CA GLU A 557 14.55 -33.82 -4.61
C GLU A 557 15.42 -34.49 -3.57
N LYS A 558 16.71 -34.58 -3.91
CA LYS A 558 17.67 -35.29 -3.09
C LYS A 558 18.53 -34.30 -2.33
N TRP A 559 18.81 -34.63 -1.07
CA TRP A 559 19.75 -33.85 -0.30
C TRP A 559 21.17 -34.34 -0.58
N ASP A 560 22.02 -33.43 -1.02
CA ASP A 560 23.42 -33.66 -1.40
C ASP A 560 24.41 -33.36 -0.27
N GLY A 561 23.91 -33.09 0.94
CA GLY A 561 24.73 -32.73 2.10
C GLY A 561 25.06 -31.23 2.19
N SER A 562 24.48 -30.37 1.35
CA SER A 562 24.67 -28.92 1.41
C SER A 562 23.56 -28.17 2.16
N PHE A 563 23.85 -26.95 2.62
CA PHE A 563 22.86 -26.01 3.15
C PHE A 563 23.22 -24.58 2.75
N LYS A 564 22.26 -23.84 2.19
CA LYS A 564 22.45 -22.47 1.68
C LYS A 564 23.61 -22.34 0.68
N GLY A 565 23.75 -23.31 -0.24
CA GLY A 565 24.75 -23.28 -1.31
C GLY A 565 26.18 -23.60 -0.86
N HIS A 566 26.37 -23.95 0.41
CA HIS A 566 27.65 -24.39 0.94
C HIS A 566 27.50 -25.88 1.24
N ARG A 567 28.46 -26.72 0.82
CA ARG A 567 28.57 -28.06 1.41
C ARG A 567 28.55 -27.84 2.92
N MET A 568 27.75 -28.61 3.65
CA MET A 568 27.86 -28.63 5.09
C MET A 568 29.13 -29.39 5.50
N GLU A 569 30.27 -28.90 5.02
CA GLU A 569 31.44 -28.85 5.86
C GLU A 569 31.01 -28.06 7.09
N HIS A 570 31.26 -28.60 8.28
CA HIS A 570 31.13 -27.80 9.48
C HIS A 570 32.02 -26.56 9.28
N GLN A 571 31.40 -25.39 9.01
CA GLN A 571 31.98 -24.12 9.40
C GLN A 571 32.40 -24.32 10.86
N PRO A 572 33.69 -24.20 11.20
CA PRO A 572 34.13 -24.43 12.56
C PRO A 572 33.31 -23.51 13.46
N VAL A 573 32.40 -24.10 14.24
CA VAL A 573 31.67 -23.37 15.26
C VAL A 573 32.67 -23.19 16.39
N TYR A 574 33.20 -21.97 16.51
CA TYR A 574 34.11 -21.67 17.58
C TYR A 574 33.33 -21.62 18.90
N TYR A 575 33.82 -22.38 19.89
CA TYR A 575 33.19 -22.55 21.19
C TYR A 575 32.77 -21.21 21.84
N GLY A 576 33.65 -20.20 21.74
CA GLY A 576 33.42 -18.86 22.27
C GLY A 576 32.21 -18.14 21.66
N GLU A 577 32.07 -18.21 20.34
CA GLU A 577 30.99 -17.54 19.61
C GLU A 577 29.63 -18.21 19.86
N TYR A 578 29.61 -19.55 19.88
CA TYR A 578 28.38 -20.31 20.10
C TYR A 578 27.79 -20.08 21.49
N LEU A 579 28.63 -20.07 22.52
CA LEU A 579 28.20 -19.84 23.90
C LEU A 579 28.10 -18.36 24.25
N GLN A 580 28.44 -17.45 23.34
CA GLN A 580 28.52 -16.00 23.59
C GLN A 580 29.37 -15.71 24.83
N LEU A 581 30.56 -16.33 24.88
CA LEU A 581 31.43 -16.21 26.06
C LEU A 581 31.81 -14.76 26.31
N ASP A 582 32.03 -13.94 25.27
CA ASP A 582 32.20 -12.49 25.38
C ASP A 582 31.16 -11.85 26.33
N LYS A 583 29.89 -12.24 26.23
CA LYS A 583 28.85 -11.71 27.12
C LYS A 583 28.84 -12.34 28.50
N ILE A 584 29.22 -13.62 28.62
CA ILE A 584 29.15 -14.35 29.88
C ILE A 584 30.38 -14.04 30.75
N ILE A 585 31.59 -14.11 30.20
CA ILE A 585 32.86 -13.93 30.91
C ILE A 585 33.32 -12.47 31.01
N GLU A 586 32.57 -11.52 30.43
CA GLU A 586 32.76 -10.07 30.66
C GLU A 586 31.67 -9.46 31.54
N ALA A 587 30.72 -10.26 32.05
CA ALA A 587 29.64 -9.78 32.91
C ALA A 587 30.05 -9.60 34.39
N GLN A 588 31.29 -9.92 34.76
CA GLN A 588 31.77 -9.84 36.13
C GLN A 588 32.39 -8.47 36.42
N SER A 589 31.65 -7.63 37.14
CA SER A 589 32.09 -6.28 37.51
C SER A 589 32.04 -6.07 39.03
N PRO A 590 33.06 -6.51 39.78
CA PRO A 590 33.14 -6.30 41.23
C PRO A 590 33.05 -4.80 41.59
N GLU A 591 32.14 -4.45 42.50
CA GLU A 591 31.92 -3.08 42.94
C GLU A 591 33.10 -2.58 43.78
N SER A 592 33.76 -3.45 44.54
CA SER A 592 34.94 -3.13 45.34
C SER A 592 36.18 -2.82 44.51
N PHE A 593 36.20 -3.19 43.22
CA PHE A 593 37.34 -2.96 42.31
C PHE A 593 37.24 -1.62 41.57
N LYS A 594 36.13 -0.89 41.75
CA LYS A 594 35.97 0.45 41.16
C LYS A 594 36.89 1.47 41.83
N GLU A 595 37.24 2.51 41.07
CA GLU A 595 38.14 3.57 41.53
C GLU A 595 37.65 4.20 42.84
N GLY A 596 38.56 4.34 43.81
CA GLY A 596 38.26 4.90 45.13
C GLY A 596 37.74 3.90 46.18
N LYS A 597 37.70 2.60 45.89
CA LYS A 597 37.32 1.53 46.83
C LYS A 597 38.48 0.58 47.12
N VAL A 598 38.37 -0.17 48.22
CA VAL A 598 39.33 -1.22 48.58
C VAL A 598 38.87 -2.54 47.96
N PRO A 599 39.68 -3.19 47.09
CA PRO A 599 39.32 -4.44 46.45
C PRO A 599 39.08 -5.58 47.44
N ALA A 600 37.95 -6.28 47.31
CA ALA A 600 37.63 -7.49 48.06
C ALA A 600 37.60 -8.71 47.12
N HIS A 601 38.56 -9.62 47.28
CA HIS A 601 38.78 -10.73 46.35
C HIS A 601 37.54 -11.64 46.18
N ASP A 602 36.89 -11.98 47.28
CA ASP A 602 35.76 -12.94 47.30
C ASP A 602 34.46 -12.34 46.71
N GLU A 603 34.42 -11.05 46.40
CA GLU A 603 33.29 -10.47 45.65
C GLU A 603 33.15 -11.12 44.26
N MET A 604 34.26 -11.51 43.61
CA MET A 604 34.22 -12.23 42.33
C MET A 604 33.51 -13.59 42.48
N LEU A 605 33.81 -14.34 43.54
CA LEU A 605 33.15 -15.61 43.85
C LEU A 605 31.65 -15.40 44.08
N PHE A 606 31.31 -14.37 44.85
CA PHE A 606 29.93 -13.98 45.10
C PHE A 606 29.18 -13.67 43.79
N ILE A 607 29.78 -12.94 42.85
CA ILE A 607 29.16 -12.64 41.55
C ILE A 607 28.98 -13.91 40.71
N ILE A 608 30.06 -14.70 40.53
CA ILE A 608 30.04 -15.89 39.67
C ILE A 608 29.00 -16.91 40.14
N ILE A 609 28.91 -17.16 41.45
CA ILE A 609 27.96 -18.16 41.95
C ILE A 609 26.50 -17.72 41.71
N HIS A 610 26.18 -16.45 41.92
CA HIS A 610 24.84 -15.91 41.66
C HIS A 610 24.51 -15.90 40.17
N GLN A 611 25.47 -15.56 39.30
CA GLN A 611 25.29 -15.65 37.84
C GLN A 611 25.03 -17.11 37.41
N ALA A 612 25.74 -18.07 38.00
CA ALA A 612 25.50 -19.49 37.73
C ALA A 612 24.10 -19.95 38.18
N TYR A 613 23.63 -19.50 39.35
CA TYR A 613 22.23 -19.73 39.77
C TYR A 613 21.24 -19.17 38.76
N GLU A 614 21.41 -17.92 38.32
CA GLU A 614 20.49 -17.27 37.38
C GLU A 614 20.49 -17.93 35.98
N LEU A 615 21.61 -18.51 35.55
CA LEU A 615 21.66 -19.36 34.35
C LEU A 615 20.88 -20.67 34.54
N TRP A 616 21.02 -21.33 35.69
CA TRP A 616 20.24 -22.52 36.00
C TRP A 616 18.75 -22.22 36.16
N PHE A 617 18.38 -21.09 36.78
CA PHE A 617 17.00 -20.64 36.88
C PHE A 617 16.40 -20.40 35.50
N LYS A 618 17.15 -19.78 34.58
CA LYS A 618 16.72 -19.63 33.18
C LYS A 618 16.46 -20.98 32.51
N GLN A 619 17.32 -21.99 32.73
CA GLN A 619 17.12 -23.33 32.20
C GLN A 619 15.89 -24.01 32.81
N ILE A 620 15.69 -23.91 34.13
CA ILE A 620 14.51 -24.44 34.82
C ILE A 620 13.24 -23.81 34.25
N LEU A 621 13.21 -22.48 34.09
CA LEU A 621 12.08 -21.78 33.49
C LEU A 621 11.82 -22.24 32.06
N PHE A 622 12.86 -22.49 31.27
CA PHE A 622 12.71 -23.01 29.91
C PHE A 622 12.04 -24.39 29.90
N GLU A 623 12.46 -25.30 30.78
CA GLU A 623 11.84 -26.62 30.92
C GLU A 623 10.40 -26.54 31.43
N VAL A 624 10.16 -25.74 32.49
CA VAL A 624 8.84 -25.55 33.12
C VAL A 624 7.84 -24.95 32.13
N ASN A 625 8.22 -23.90 31.40
CA ASN A 625 7.34 -23.29 30.39
C ASN A 625 7.01 -24.29 29.28
N SER A 626 7.97 -25.10 28.84
CA SER A 626 7.70 -26.11 27.82
C SER A 626 6.79 -27.24 28.32
N VAL A 627 6.81 -27.56 29.62
CA VAL A 627 5.84 -28.48 30.23
C VAL A 627 4.47 -27.84 30.33
N ILE A 628 4.38 -26.56 30.72
CA ILE A 628 3.12 -25.79 30.72
C ILE A 628 2.49 -25.80 29.32
N ASP A 629 3.27 -25.57 28.26
CA ASP A 629 2.78 -25.59 26.88
C ASP A 629 2.19 -26.96 26.47
N ILE A 630 2.84 -28.05 26.88
CA ILE A 630 2.34 -29.42 26.60
C ILE A 630 1.07 -29.70 27.41
N MET A 631 1.07 -29.39 28.70
CA MET A 631 -0.02 -29.73 29.62
C MET A 631 -1.26 -28.82 29.44
N SER A 632 -1.10 -27.67 28.79
CA SER A 632 -2.19 -26.76 28.43
C SER A 632 -3.07 -27.26 27.29
N LYS A 633 -2.64 -28.31 26.56
CA LYS A 633 -3.44 -28.92 25.50
C LYS A 633 -4.69 -29.59 26.07
N GLU A 634 -5.79 -29.57 25.30
CA GLU A 634 -7.05 -30.22 25.66
C GLU A 634 -6.85 -31.71 25.98
N ARG A 635 -6.01 -32.38 25.19
CA ARG A 635 -5.63 -33.78 25.37
C ARG A 635 -4.11 -33.91 25.28
N VAL A 636 -3.53 -34.66 26.20
CA VAL A 636 -2.16 -35.15 26.08
C VAL A 636 -2.25 -36.51 25.41
N ASN A 637 -1.61 -36.68 24.27
CA ASN A 637 -1.78 -37.88 23.45
C ASN A 637 -0.91 -39.02 23.98
N ASP A 638 -1.56 -40.04 24.55
CA ASP A 638 -0.89 -41.23 25.10
C ASP A 638 -0.16 -42.08 24.04
N ASN A 639 -0.49 -41.91 22.75
CA ASN A 639 0.22 -42.54 21.62
C ASN A 639 1.36 -41.67 21.06
N SER A 640 1.82 -40.69 21.83
CA SER A 640 2.87 -39.76 21.44
C SER A 640 3.89 -39.59 22.57
N PRO A 641 5.10 -39.07 22.30
CA PRO A 641 6.12 -38.89 23.33
C PRO A 641 5.83 -37.71 24.27
N GLU A 642 4.62 -37.12 24.24
CA GLU A 642 4.27 -35.92 25.02
C GLU A 642 4.41 -36.15 26.53
N MET A 643 3.78 -37.19 27.07
CA MET A 643 3.88 -37.49 28.51
C MET A 643 5.31 -37.89 28.91
N GLN A 644 6.01 -38.65 28.05
CA GLN A 644 7.42 -38.97 28.25
C GLN A 644 8.29 -37.70 28.31
N THR A 645 8.03 -36.74 27.42
CA THR A 645 8.74 -35.47 27.38
C THR A 645 8.49 -34.64 28.63
N VAL A 646 7.24 -34.60 29.11
CA VAL A 646 6.88 -33.89 30.36
C VAL A 646 7.66 -34.45 31.54
N VAL A 647 7.64 -35.77 31.73
CA VAL A 647 8.36 -36.44 32.82
C VAL A 647 9.87 -36.24 32.71
N HIS A 648 10.45 -36.47 31.53
CA HIS A 648 11.88 -36.29 31.29
C HIS A 648 12.36 -34.88 31.64
N ARG A 649 11.59 -33.85 31.26
CA ARG A 649 11.93 -32.45 31.55
C ARG A 649 11.78 -32.12 33.03
N MET A 650 10.74 -32.63 33.71
CA MET A 650 10.62 -32.45 35.16
C MET A 650 11.74 -33.16 35.93
N GLN A 651 12.16 -34.35 35.50
CA GLN A 651 13.33 -35.05 36.05
C GLN A 651 14.64 -34.29 35.80
N ARG A 652 14.76 -33.61 34.64
CA ARG A 652 15.88 -32.70 34.39
C ARG A 652 15.86 -31.51 35.34
N VAL A 653 14.69 -30.91 35.60
CA VAL A 653 14.54 -29.84 36.60
C VAL A 653 15.01 -30.32 37.97
N VAL A 654 14.58 -31.50 38.42
CA VAL A 654 15.09 -32.14 39.67
C VAL A 654 16.62 -32.23 39.67
N THR A 655 17.20 -32.69 38.57
CA THR A 655 18.66 -32.87 38.46
C THR A 655 19.40 -31.54 38.55
N ILE A 656 18.89 -30.50 37.89
CA ILE A 656 19.44 -29.13 38.01
C ILE A 656 19.29 -28.63 39.45
N LEU A 657 18.13 -28.86 40.08
CA LEU A 657 17.89 -28.45 41.46
C LEU A 657 18.90 -29.08 42.44
N ARG A 658 19.32 -30.34 42.22
CA ARG A 658 20.39 -30.97 43.01
C ARG A 658 21.74 -30.27 42.85
N VAL A 659 22.08 -29.85 41.63
CA VAL A 659 23.33 -29.11 41.36
C VAL A 659 23.32 -27.76 42.08
N ILE A 660 22.22 -27.02 42.02
CA ILE A 660 22.15 -25.71 42.68
C ILE A 660 22.14 -25.83 44.21
N VAL A 661 21.64 -26.94 44.78
CA VAL A 661 21.77 -27.22 46.22
C VAL A 661 23.25 -27.41 46.59
N GLN A 662 23.99 -28.19 45.80
CA GLN A 662 25.43 -28.43 46.01
C GLN A 662 26.27 -27.17 45.79
N GLN A 663 25.86 -26.25 44.91
CA GLN A 663 26.57 -24.99 44.68
C GLN A 663 26.73 -24.12 45.93
N ILE A 664 25.92 -24.31 46.98
CA ILE A 664 26.08 -23.62 48.26
C ILE A 664 27.43 -23.96 48.91
N ASP A 665 27.93 -25.20 48.74
CA ASP A 665 29.22 -25.63 49.29
C ASP A 665 30.38 -24.77 48.75
N ILE A 666 30.27 -24.27 47.51
CA ILE A 666 31.26 -23.36 46.91
C ILE A 666 31.25 -22.01 47.62
N LEU A 667 30.07 -21.43 47.85
CA LEU A 667 29.94 -20.12 48.51
C LEU A 667 30.31 -20.17 50.00
N GLU A 668 30.17 -21.33 50.65
CA GLU A 668 30.58 -21.56 52.05
C GLU A 668 32.09 -21.61 52.27
N THR A 669 32.89 -21.55 51.20
CA THR A 669 34.36 -21.39 51.27
C THR A 669 34.79 -19.95 51.62
N MET A 670 33.97 -18.96 51.28
CA MET A 670 34.17 -17.57 51.68
C MET A 670 33.96 -17.42 53.20
N THR A 671 34.85 -16.71 53.89
CA THR A 671 34.68 -16.50 55.33
C THR A 671 33.71 -15.34 55.62
N PRO A 672 33.06 -15.32 56.79
CA PRO A 672 32.23 -14.18 57.17
C PRO A 672 32.99 -12.85 57.22
N MET A 673 34.30 -12.88 57.49
CA MET A 673 35.12 -11.67 57.52
C MET A 673 35.36 -11.12 56.10
N ASP A 674 35.74 -12.00 55.16
CA ASP A 674 35.95 -11.61 53.75
C ASP A 674 34.64 -11.12 53.12
N PHE A 675 33.49 -11.69 53.52
CA PHE A 675 32.19 -11.19 53.10
C PHE A 675 31.92 -9.75 53.59
N LEU A 676 32.35 -9.41 54.82
CA LEU A 676 32.13 -8.06 55.37
C LEU A 676 32.90 -6.98 54.63
N ASP A 677 34.02 -7.31 53.98
CA ASP A 677 34.84 -6.35 53.23
C ASP A 677 34.09 -5.71 52.06
N PHE A 678 33.10 -6.38 51.48
CA PHE A 678 32.28 -5.85 50.38
C PHE A 678 30.77 -5.81 50.63
N ARG A 679 30.28 -6.44 51.71
CA ARG A 679 28.84 -6.53 52.00
C ARG A 679 28.10 -5.19 51.96
N ASP A 680 28.69 -4.13 52.51
CA ASP A 680 28.01 -2.83 52.59
C ASP A 680 27.90 -2.13 51.24
N MET A 681 28.74 -2.52 50.27
CA MET A 681 28.66 -2.04 48.88
C MET A 681 27.46 -2.63 48.12
N LEU A 682 26.90 -3.74 48.61
CA LEU A 682 25.75 -4.40 48.00
C LEU A 682 24.42 -3.72 48.34
N ARG A 683 24.34 -2.80 49.30
CA ARG A 683 23.05 -2.20 49.68
C ARG A 683 22.53 -1.25 48.59
N PRO A 684 21.23 -1.27 48.22
CA PRO A 684 20.13 -2.06 48.80
C PRO A 684 19.89 -3.43 48.13
N ALA A 685 20.79 -3.89 47.26
CA ALA A 685 20.61 -5.13 46.51
C ALA A 685 20.55 -6.37 47.42
N SER A 686 19.66 -7.29 47.03
CA SER A 686 19.46 -8.53 47.77
C SER A 686 18.85 -9.63 46.89
N GLY A 687 18.89 -10.88 47.36
CA GLY A 687 18.22 -12.01 46.71
C GLY A 687 16.70 -11.84 46.56
N PHE A 688 16.07 -10.89 47.28
CA PHE A 688 14.67 -10.52 47.04
C PHE A 688 14.43 -9.95 45.64
N GLN A 689 15.49 -9.52 44.94
CA GLN A 689 15.41 -8.98 43.59
C GLN A 689 15.60 -10.05 42.49
N SER A 690 15.85 -11.32 42.85
CA SER A 690 15.86 -12.42 41.87
C SER A 690 14.44 -12.70 41.40
N TRP A 691 14.05 -12.08 40.29
CA TRP A 691 12.73 -12.24 39.69
C TRP A 691 12.56 -13.63 39.06
N GLN A 692 13.63 -14.25 38.53
CA GLN A 692 13.56 -15.59 37.94
C GLN A 692 13.16 -16.65 38.98
N PHE A 693 13.74 -16.60 40.18
CA PHE A 693 13.39 -17.52 41.27
C PHE A 693 11.90 -17.41 41.65
N LYS A 694 11.36 -16.18 41.73
CA LYS A 694 9.93 -15.95 42.02
C LYS A 694 9.02 -16.52 40.93
N ILE A 695 9.41 -16.36 39.66
CA ILE A 695 8.65 -16.90 38.53
C ILE A 695 8.69 -18.42 38.53
N ILE A 696 9.81 -19.06 38.88
CA ILE A 696 9.87 -20.53 39.00
C ILE A 696 8.81 -20.99 40.00
N GLU A 697 8.78 -20.39 41.20
CA GLU A 697 7.80 -20.72 42.22
C GLU A 697 6.36 -20.46 41.74
N ALA A 698 6.09 -19.31 41.12
CA ALA A 698 4.76 -18.98 40.61
C ALA A 698 4.29 -19.93 39.51
N ARG A 699 5.17 -20.25 38.53
CA ARG A 699 4.88 -21.15 37.41
C ARG A 699 4.72 -22.60 37.86
N LEU A 700 5.38 -23.02 38.93
CA LEU A 700 5.15 -24.33 39.55
C LEU A 700 3.81 -24.37 40.29
N GLY A 701 3.41 -23.27 40.94
CA GLY A 701 2.08 -23.12 41.54
C GLY A 701 2.00 -22.43 42.90
N LEU A 702 3.07 -21.80 43.38
CA LEU A 702 3.06 -21.11 44.67
C LEU A 702 2.33 -19.77 44.56
N LYS A 703 1.11 -19.70 45.09
CA LYS A 703 0.28 -18.49 45.03
C LYS A 703 0.76 -17.43 46.01
N TYR A 704 0.53 -16.16 45.67
CA TYR A 704 0.90 -15.02 46.52
C TYR A 704 0.38 -15.15 47.96
N GLN A 705 -0.87 -15.58 48.12
CA GLN A 705 -1.53 -15.75 49.42
C GLN A 705 -0.87 -16.81 50.31
N GLN A 706 -0.23 -17.81 49.69
CA GLN A 706 0.45 -18.91 50.38
C GLN A 706 1.89 -18.57 50.81
N ARG A 707 2.41 -17.40 50.39
CA ARG A 707 3.79 -16.99 50.69
C ARG A 707 3.94 -16.45 52.11
N HIS A 708 5.00 -16.87 52.80
CA HIS A 708 5.50 -16.17 53.99
C HIS A 708 6.18 -14.84 53.63
N GLY A 709 5.94 -13.79 54.43
CA GLY A 709 6.48 -12.43 54.28
C GLY A 709 6.15 -11.77 52.94
N GLN A 710 4.84 -11.67 52.66
CA GLN A 710 4.25 -11.11 51.45
C GLN A 710 4.70 -9.67 51.18
N GLU A 711 4.89 -8.89 52.24
CA GLU A 711 5.38 -7.50 52.22
C GLU A 711 6.76 -7.34 51.57
N TYR A 712 7.57 -8.41 51.50
CA TYR A 712 8.89 -8.43 50.88
C TYR A 712 8.88 -8.96 49.44
N TYR A 713 7.76 -9.51 48.97
CA TYR A 713 7.73 -10.30 47.74
C TYR A 713 7.95 -9.46 46.47
N ILE A 714 7.37 -8.26 46.38
CA ILE A 714 7.52 -7.35 45.22
C ILE A 714 8.10 -5.98 45.58
N SER A 715 8.36 -5.70 46.86
CA SER A 715 8.65 -4.35 47.34
C SER A 715 10.02 -3.80 46.93
N GLN A 716 10.93 -4.65 46.44
CA GLN A 716 12.30 -4.26 46.06
C GLN A 716 12.58 -4.39 44.55
N LEU A 717 11.56 -4.69 43.76
CA LEU A 717 11.67 -4.88 42.32
C LEU A 717 11.29 -3.61 41.55
N ASN A 718 11.85 -3.45 40.35
CA ASN A 718 11.39 -2.40 39.45
C ASN A 718 10.04 -2.79 38.80
N GLN A 719 9.34 -1.81 38.23
CA GLN A 719 8.01 -2.04 37.65
C GLN A 719 8.01 -3.14 36.58
N LYS A 720 9.04 -3.20 35.73
CA LYS A 720 9.16 -4.20 34.68
C LYS A 720 9.20 -5.62 35.25
N GLU A 721 9.99 -5.85 36.29
CA GLU A 721 10.08 -7.16 36.95
C GLU A 721 8.78 -7.54 37.65
N ILE A 722 8.11 -6.56 38.29
CA ILE A 722 6.80 -6.75 38.91
C ILE A 722 5.78 -7.20 37.86
N ASP A 723 5.78 -6.58 36.68
CA ASP A 723 4.87 -6.93 35.60
C ASP A 723 5.12 -8.36 35.08
N ILE A 724 6.38 -8.77 34.94
CA ILE A 724 6.73 -10.14 34.53
C ILE A 724 6.25 -11.16 35.58
N ILE A 725 6.43 -10.87 36.88
CA ILE A 725 5.98 -11.77 37.96
C ILE A 725 4.46 -11.86 37.98
N LYS A 726 3.74 -10.73 37.92
CA LYS A 726 2.28 -10.72 37.88
C LYS A 726 1.74 -11.46 36.66
N GLN A 727 2.41 -11.33 35.52
CA GLN A 727 2.06 -12.10 34.33
C GLN A 727 2.25 -13.61 34.55
N ALA A 728 3.32 -14.02 35.22
CA ALA A 728 3.54 -15.42 35.56
C ALA A 728 2.51 -15.96 36.57
N GLU A 729 2.11 -15.16 37.56
CA GLU A 729 1.10 -15.52 38.56
C GLU A 729 -0.32 -15.61 38.00
N ASN A 730 -0.64 -14.77 37.01
CA ASN A 730 -1.93 -14.81 36.33
C ASN A 730 -2.00 -15.93 35.26
N GLY A 731 -0.85 -16.48 34.86
CA GLY A 731 -0.78 -17.58 33.91
C GLY A 731 -1.08 -18.92 34.56
N ALA A 732 -1.45 -19.92 33.76
CA ALA A 732 -1.64 -21.28 34.25
C ALA A 732 -0.31 -21.84 34.82
N SER A 733 -0.38 -22.36 36.04
CA SER A 733 0.74 -23.03 36.69
C SER A 733 0.77 -24.53 36.39
N VAL A 734 1.92 -25.17 36.63
CA VAL A 734 2.09 -26.63 36.46
C VAL A 734 1.08 -27.38 37.30
N ILE A 735 0.90 -27.02 38.57
CA ILE A 735 -0.06 -27.72 39.45
C ILE A 735 -1.51 -27.57 38.99
N GLU A 736 -1.92 -26.41 38.47
CA GLU A 736 -3.28 -26.19 37.95
C GLU A 736 -3.51 -27.00 36.67
N LEU A 737 -2.52 -27.07 35.79
CA LEU A 737 -2.62 -27.88 34.57
C LEU A 737 -2.60 -29.38 34.88
N VAL A 738 -1.81 -29.81 35.86
CA VAL A 738 -1.82 -31.19 36.37
C VAL A 738 -3.16 -31.52 37.02
N ASN A 739 -3.75 -30.61 37.80
CA ASN A 739 -5.11 -30.76 38.33
C ASN A 739 -6.10 -31.03 37.19
N ASN A 740 -6.13 -30.15 36.20
CA ASN A 740 -7.06 -30.25 35.07
C ASN A 740 -6.84 -31.54 34.29
N TRP A 741 -5.60 -32.00 34.16
CA TRP A 741 -5.28 -33.28 33.52
C TRP A 741 -5.76 -34.48 34.34
N LEU A 742 -5.54 -34.47 35.67
CA LEU A 742 -6.02 -35.52 36.58
C LEU A 742 -7.54 -35.63 36.60
N GLU A 743 -8.28 -34.51 36.53
CA GLU A 743 -9.75 -34.50 36.49
C GLU A 743 -10.35 -35.20 35.26
N ARG A 744 -9.56 -35.31 34.17
CA ARG A 744 -10.00 -35.95 32.93
C ARG A 744 -9.83 -37.47 32.95
N MET A 745 -9.20 -38.04 33.97
CA MET A 745 -8.96 -39.48 34.03
C MET A 745 -10.30 -40.24 34.17
N PRO A 746 -10.67 -41.10 33.20
CA PRO A 746 -12.03 -41.65 33.14
C PRO A 746 -12.23 -42.92 33.98
N PHE A 747 -11.15 -43.61 34.38
CA PHE A 747 -11.21 -45.01 34.79
C PHE A 747 -12.00 -45.30 36.07
N ALA A 748 -11.95 -44.40 37.06
CA ALA A 748 -12.63 -44.63 38.33
C ALA A 748 -14.14 -44.36 38.25
N GLU A 749 -14.59 -43.55 37.29
CA GLU A 749 -15.98 -43.07 37.19
C GLU A 749 -16.73 -43.69 35.99
N ASP A 750 -16.06 -44.45 35.13
CA ASP A 750 -16.67 -45.08 33.96
C ASP A 750 -17.48 -46.34 34.34
N PRO A 751 -18.82 -46.34 34.15
CA PRO A 751 -19.67 -47.46 34.54
C PRO A 751 -19.33 -48.79 33.85
N ARG A 752 -18.65 -48.75 32.70
CA ARG A 752 -18.23 -49.95 31.96
C ARG A 752 -17.21 -50.77 32.73
N TYR A 753 -16.39 -50.13 33.57
CA TYR A 753 -15.37 -50.81 34.37
C TYR A 753 -15.90 -51.29 35.73
N TRP A 754 -17.05 -50.78 36.18
CA TRP A 754 -17.63 -51.06 37.50
C TRP A 754 -19.10 -51.52 37.40
N PRO A 755 -19.36 -52.72 36.82
CA PRO A 755 -20.72 -53.18 36.46
C PRO A 755 -21.58 -53.62 37.66
N SER A 756 -21.01 -53.73 38.87
CA SER A 756 -21.75 -54.03 40.10
C SER A 756 -22.66 -52.88 40.55
N GLY A 757 -22.53 -51.69 39.95
CA GLY A 757 -23.30 -50.49 40.30
C GLY A 757 -22.75 -49.72 41.51
N GLU A 758 -21.73 -50.25 42.20
CA GLU A 758 -21.00 -49.56 43.26
C GLU A 758 -19.79 -48.80 42.69
N ASP A 759 -19.68 -47.52 43.03
CA ASP A 759 -18.57 -46.64 42.63
C ASP A 759 -17.23 -47.09 43.26
N TYR A 760 -16.14 -47.00 42.49
CA TYR A 760 -14.80 -47.42 42.92
C TYR A 760 -14.40 -46.81 44.27
N TRP A 761 -14.70 -45.52 44.48
CA TRP A 761 -14.27 -44.81 45.69
C TRP A 761 -15.09 -45.20 46.91
N THR A 762 -16.33 -45.65 46.72
CA THR A 762 -17.14 -46.23 47.79
C THR A 762 -16.54 -47.55 48.26
N ILE A 763 -16.11 -48.40 47.33
CA ILE A 763 -15.41 -49.67 47.64
C ILE A 763 -14.06 -49.36 48.32
N TYR A 764 -13.28 -48.42 47.76
CA TYR A 764 -11.98 -48.06 48.31
C TYR A 764 -12.08 -47.46 49.72
N GLU A 765 -13.09 -46.63 50.02
CA GLU A 765 -13.31 -46.08 51.37
C GLU A 765 -13.53 -47.19 52.40
N GLN A 766 -14.35 -48.20 52.07
CA GLN A 766 -14.61 -49.33 52.96
C GLN A 766 -13.34 -50.15 53.22
N VAL A 767 -12.57 -50.40 52.16
CA VAL A 767 -11.28 -51.10 52.26
C VAL A 767 -10.31 -50.28 53.12
N TYR A 768 -10.15 -48.99 52.85
CA TYR A 768 -9.28 -48.10 53.63
C TYR A 768 -9.66 -48.09 55.11
N LYS A 769 -10.96 -47.94 55.42
CA LYS A 769 -11.48 -48.02 56.79
C LYS A 769 -11.11 -49.34 57.49
N SER A 770 -11.11 -50.46 56.77
CA SER A 770 -10.72 -51.77 57.32
C SER A 770 -9.22 -51.92 57.59
N THR A 771 -8.39 -51.01 57.07
CA THR A 771 -6.93 -51.02 57.28
C THR A 771 -6.46 -50.15 58.44
N LEU A 772 -7.32 -49.24 58.94
CA LEU A 772 -6.97 -48.31 60.01
C LEU A 772 -6.92 -49.01 61.37
N SER A 773 -5.88 -48.72 62.15
CA SER A 773 -5.86 -49.06 63.57
C SER A 773 -6.78 -48.13 64.38
N GLU A 774 -7.04 -48.47 65.65
CA GLU A 774 -7.91 -47.68 66.52
C GLU A 774 -7.44 -46.21 66.66
N ALA A 775 -6.12 -45.99 66.68
CA ALA A 775 -5.51 -44.66 66.78
C ALA A 775 -5.63 -43.84 65.48
N GLU A 776 -5.92 -44.50 64.34
CA GLU A 776 -5.94 -43.87 63.01
C GLU A 776 -7.37 -43.68 62.49
N LYS A 777 -8.41 -44.04 63.25
CA LYS A 777 -9.81 -43.91 62.82
C LYS A 777 -10.20 -42.49 62.42
N ASN A 778 -9.59 -41.48 63.05
CA ASN A 778 -9.78 -40.06 62.71
C ASN A 778 -9.24 -39.70 61.31
N ASN A 779 -8.39 -40.54 60.69
CA ASN A 779 -7.92 -40.33 59.32
C ASN A 779 -9.04 -40.54 58.30
N LEU A 780 -10.15 -41.20 58.66
CA LEU A 780 -11.30 -41.36 57.78
C LEU A 780 -12.02 -40.03 57.52
N ASP A 781 -12.08 -39.15 58.51
CA ASP A 781 -12.64 -37.80 58.33
C ASP A 781 -11.76 -36.96 57.40
N SER A 782 -10.44 -37.09 57.53
CA SER A 782 -9.47 -36.45 56.61
C SER A 782 -9.57 -37.00 55.19
N PHE A 783 -9.77 -38.32 55.04
CA PHE A 783 -10.02 -38.97 53.75
C PHE A 783 -11.26 -38.37 53.09
N ARG A 784 -12.39 -38.31 53.80
CA ARG A 784 -13.64 -37.75 53.26
C ARG A 784 -13.51 -36.29 52.85
N LYS A 785 -12.85 -35.49 53.68
CA LYS A 785 -12.58 -34.07 53.41
C LYS A 785 -11.72 -33.87 52.15
N ILE A 786 -10.73 -34.71 51.91
CA ILE A 786 -9.82 -34.56 50.77
C ILE A 786 -10.47 -35.02 49.46
N PHE A 787 -11.20 -36.15 49.47
CA PHE A 787 -11.69 -36.81 48.26
C PHE A 787 -13.16 -36.52 47.90
N PHE A 788 -13.98 -35.99 48.81
CA PHE A 788 -15.41 -35.79 48.56
C PHE A 788 -15.98 -34.42 48.95
N GLU A 789 -15.30 -33.64 49.80
CA GLU A 789 -15.81 -32.31 50.19
C GLU A 789 -15.46 -31.25 49.14
N GLU A 790 -16.46 -30.74 48.43
CA GLU A 790 -16.32 -29.65 47.46
C GLU A 790 -16.42 -28.28 48.16
N GLY A 791 -15.48 -27.37 47.88
CA GLY A 791 -15.63 -25.94 48.17
C GLY A 791 -15.17 -25.40 49.54
N SER A 792 -14.52 -26.17 50.42
CA SER A 792 -14.24 -25.70 51.79
C SER A 792 -12.85 -25.10 52.07
N ASN A 793 -11.93 -25.06 51.09
CA ASN A 793 -10.62 -24.42 51.31
C ASN A 793 -10.09 -23.72 50.04
N PRO A 794 -10.11 -22.37 49.98
CA PRO A 794 -9.61 -21.60 48.83
C PRO A 794 -8.09 -21.69 48.63
N GLU A 795 -7.35 -22.32 49.55
CA GLU A 795 -5.91 -22.56 49.44
C GLU A 795 -5.54 -23.94 48.86
N ARG A 796 -6.52 -24.74 48.39
CA ARG A 796 -6.25 -26.01 47.71
C ARG A 796 -5.82 -25.79 46.26
N SER A 797 -4.88 -26.62 45.79
CA SER A 797 -4.39 -26.61 44.41
C SER A 797 -4.95 -27.78 43.59
N LEU A 798 -5.33 -28.88 44.25
CA LEU A 798 -5.97 -30.06 43.67
C LEU A 798 -7.42 -30.19 44.12
N SER A 799 -8.33 -30.38 43.16
CA SER A 799 -9.72 -30.69 43.42
C SER A 799 -9.88 -32.09 44.05
N PRO A 800 -11.03 -32.38 44.69
CA PRO A 800 -11.32 -33.71 45.19
C PRO A 800 -11.21 -34.78 44.10
N LYS A 801 -11.68 -34.47 42.88
CA LYS A 801 -11.58 -35.35 41.72
C LYS A 801 -10.13 -35.58 41.28
N ALA A 802 -9.32 -34.54 41.20
CA ALA A 802 -7.89 -34.70 40.89
C ALA A 802 -7.15 -35.51 41.95
N CYS A 803 -7.47 -35.31 43.23
CA CYS A 803 -6.92 -36.11 44.33
C CYS A 803 -7.26 -37.59 44.18
N ARG A 804 -8.51 -37.91 43.83
CA ARG A 804 -8.94 -39.28 43.52
C ARG A 804 -8.10 -39.86 42.39
N SER A 805 -7.97 -39.15 41.27
CA SER A 805 -7.17 -39.63 40.13
C SER A 805 -5.69 -39.83 40.47
N ALA A 806 -5.07 -38.90 41.21
CA ALA A 806 -3.69 -39.06 41.67
C ALA A 806 -3.53 -40.24 42.64
N LEU A 807 -4.49 -40.36 43.58
CA LEU A 807 -4.88 -41.55 44.33
C LEU A 807 -4.66 -42.85 43.54
N PHE A 808 -5.53 -43.00 42.56
CA PHE A 808 -5.63 -44.16 41.70
C PHE A 808 -4.31 -44.46 40.96
N ILE A 809 -3.66 -43.44 40.39
CA ILE A 809 -2.35 -43.57 39.74
C ILE A 809 -1.31 -44.15 40.70
N MET A 810 -1.24 -43.65 41.95
CA MET A 810 -0.27 -44.13 42.94
C MET A 810 -0.50 -45.59 43.33
N LEU A 811 -1.77 -46.02 43.41
CA LEU A 811 -2.17 -47.38 43.77
C LEU A 811 -1.88 -48.37 42.64
N TYR A 812 -2.19 -48.00 41.39
CA TYR A 812 -2.07 -48.87 40.21
C TYR A 812 -0.86 -48.57 39.32
N ARG A 813 0.17 -47.91 39.85
CA ARG A 813 1.42 -47.58 39.15
C ARG A 813 2.17 -48.74 38.48
N GLY A 814 1.81 -49.98 38.78
CA GLY A 814 2.38 -51.18 38.15
C GLY A 814 1.82 -51.47 36.76
N TYR A 815 0.75 -50.79 36.34
CA TYR A 815 0.22 -50.90 34.99
C TYR A 815 0.97 -49.96 34.03
N PRO A 816 1.26 -50.41 32.79
CA PRO A 816 1.94 -49.62 31.77
C PRO A 816 1.39 -48.19 31.59
N MET A 817 0.07 -48.05 31.50
CA MET A 817 -0.56 -46.75 31.29
C MET A 817 -0.40 -45.79 32.49
N MET A 818 -0.11 -46.33 33.68
CA MET A 818 0.04 -45.56 34.93
C MET A 818 1.50 -45.23 35.28
N GLU A 819 2.48 -45.80 34.57
CA GLU A 819 3.89 -45.63 34.89
C GLU A 819 4.34 -44.18 34.70
N MET A 820 4.13 -43.60 33.52
CA MET A 820 4.52 -42.22 33.23
C MET A 820 3.75 -41.20 34.09
N PRO A 821 2.41 -41.30 34.24
CA PRO A 821 1.65 -40.55 35.24
C PRO A 821 2.27 -40.56 36.64
N PHE A 822 2.65 -41.74 37.14
CA PHE A 822 3.24 -41.87 38.46
C PHE A 822 4.62 -41.21 38.54
N GLN A 823 5.47 -41.37 37.52
CA GLN A 823 6.77 -40.71 37.46
C GLN A 823 6.65 -39.18 37.42
N LEU A 824 5.60 -38.63 36.80
CA LEU A 824 5.30 -37.20 36.85
C LEU A 824 5.01 -36.76 38.29
N LEU A 825 4.06 -37.40 38.97
CA LEU A 825 3.70 -37.06 40.36
C LEU A 825 4.93 -37.14 41.29
N ASN A 826 5.75 -38.18 41.13
CA ASN A 826 6.98 -38.34 41.90
C ASN A 826 8.01 -37.24 41.60
N SER A 827 8.14 -36.82 40.34
CA SER A 827 9.06 -35.74 39.97
C SER A 827 8.65 -34.40 40.57
N LEU A 828 7.34 -34.11 40.65
CA LEU A 828 6.83 -32.89 41.30
C LEU A 828 7.16 -32.86 42.80
N LEU A 829 6.97 -33.98 43.50
CA LEU A 829 7.37 -34.09 44.92
C LEU A 829 8.87 -33.89 45.11
N GLU A 830 9.68 -34.44 44.22
CA GLU A 830 11.13 -34.30 44.30
C GLU A 830 11.59 -32.86 43.96
N ILE A 831 10.89 -32.13 43.10
CA ILE A 831 11.12 -30.68 42.90
C ILE A 831 10.91 -29.91 44.20
N ASP A 832 9.81 -30.16 44.89
CA ASP A 832 9.51 -29.54 46.20
C ASP A 832 10.58 -29.86 47.24
N ASN A 833 11.02 -31.12 47.29
CA ASN A 833 12.11 -31.57 48.17
C ASN A 833 13.40 -30.79 47.91
N GLN A 834 13.83 -30.69 46.64
CA GLN A 834 15.07 -30.00 46.30
C GLN A 834 14.98 -28.47 46.52
N LEU A 835 13.82 -27.85 46.26
CA LEU A 835 13.60 -26.44 46.61
C LEU A 835 13.66 -26.21 48.13
N GLY A 836 13.08 -27.12 48.92
CA GLY A 836 13.17 -27.11 50.37
C GLY A 836 14.61 -27.25 50.86
N ASN A 837 15.37 -28.20 50.30
CA ASN A 837 16.78 -28.41 50.61
C ASN A 837 17.63 -27.18 50.28
N TRP A 838 17.37 -26.54 49.13
CA TRP A 838 18.07 -25.32 48.74
C TRP A 838 17.82 -24.20 49.75
N ARG A 839 16.55 -23.96 50.16
CA ARG A 839 16.22 -22.97 51.18
C ARG A 839 16.89 -23.28 52.51
N TYR A 840 16.85 -24.54 52.94
CA TYR A 840 17.46 -25.00 54.18
C TYR A 840 18.98 -24.74 54.20
N ARG A 841 19.68 -25.15 53.15
CA ARG A 841 21.12 -24.91 53.01
C ARG A 841 21.44 -23.42 52.92
N HIS A 842 20.64 -22.65 52.19
CA HIS A 842 20.80 -21.20 52.08
C HIS A 842 20.63 -20.51 53.46
N ILE A 843 19.65 -20.92 54.27
CA ILE A 843 19.49 -20.44 55.66
C ILE A 843 20.73 -20.69 56.49
N ASN A 844 21.27 -21.92 56.46
CA ASN A 844 22.43 -22.30 57.25
C ASN A 844 23.67 -21.49 56.86
N MET A 845 23.91 -21.33 55.55
CA MET A 845 24.96 -20.46 55.03
C MET A 845 24.77 -19.01 55.50
N VAL A 846 23.56 -18.45 55.37
CA VAL A 846 23.26 -17.07 55.81
C VAL A 846 23.50 -16.90 57.32
N ARG A 847 23.10 -17.87 58.16
CA ARG A 847 23.39 -17.85 59.61
C ARG A 847 24.89 -17.80 59.88
N ARG A 848 25.70 -18.53 59.10
CA ARG A 848 27.16 -18.51 59.22
C ARG A 848 27.76 -17.19 58.76
N MET A 849 27.25 -16.61 57.67
CA MET A 849 27.78 -15.38 57.05
C MET A 849 27.43 -14.10 57.81
N ILE A 850 26.20 -13.97 58.31
CA ILE A 850 25.72 -12.71 58.92
C ILE A 850 25.13 -12.86 60.33
N GLY A 851 25.05 -14.08 60.88
CA GLY A 851 24.48 -14.32 62.21
C GLY A 851 23.03 -13.84 62.32
N THR A 852 22.76 -13.00 63.32
CA THR A 852 21.44 -12.37 63.56
C THR A 852 21.29 -11.00 62.90
N ARG A 853 22.26 -10.55 62.10
CA ARG A 853 22.20 -9.24 61.43
C ARG A 853 21.05 -9.23 60.41
N VAL A 854 20.39 -8.08 60.30
CA VAL A 854 19.36 -7.80 59.28
C VAL A 854 19.98 -7.95 57.89
N GLY A 855 19.25 -8.59 56.97
CA GLY A 855 19.67 -8.77 55.58
C GLY A 855 19.83 -7.41 54.86
N THR A 856 20.62 -7.36 53.79
CA THR A 856 20.78 -6.12 52.99
C THR A 856 19.45 -5.66 52.37
N GLY A 857 18.50 -6.58 52.18
CA GLY A 857 17.12 -6.33 51.77
C GLY A 857 16.13 -6.11 52.93
N GLY A 858 16.56 -5.78 54.15
CA GLY A 858 15.67 -5.32 55.22
C GLY A 858 14.79 -6.36 55.92
N SER A 859 14.92 -7.66 55.61
CA SER A 859 14.27 -8.75 56.36
C SER A 859 15.03 -9.10 57.64
N THR A 860 14.41 -9.89 58.53
CA THR A 860 15.05 -10.47 59.74
C THR A 860 16.18 -11.48 59.42
N GLY A 861 16.59 -11.61 58.16
CA GLY A 861 17.66 -12.50 57.71
C GLY A 861 17.23 -13.96 57.79
N ALA A 862 17.89 -14.72 58.66
CA ALA A 862 17.64 -16.16 58.82
C ALA A 862 16.22 -16.49 59.33
N GLY A 863 15.57 -15.58 60.08
CA GLY A 863 14.22 -15.80 60.60
C GLY A 863 13.14 -15.83 59.51
N TYR A 864 13.19 -14.88 58.57
CA TYR A 864 12.31 -14.86 57.40
C TYR A 864 12.47 -16.12 56.54
N LEU A 865 13.72 -16.51 56.27
CA LEU A 865 14.01 -17.66 55.42
C LEU A 865 13.50 -18.97 56.04
N GLN A 866 13.56 -19.11 57.37
CA GLN A 866 12.97 -20.24 58.09
C GLN A 866 11.45 -20.32 57.87
N GLY A 867 10.73 -19.21 58.00
CA GLY A 867 9.28 -19.18 57.76
C GLY A 867 8.89 -19.46 56.29
N ALA A 868 9.76 -19.10 55.34
CA ALA A 868 9.59 -19.46 53.93
C ALA A 868 9.78 -20.98 53.69
N MET A 869 10.77 -21.60 54.34
CA MET A 869 11.00 -23.05 54.27
C MET A 869 9.78 -23.85 54.74
N ASP A 870 9.13 -23.41 55.82
CA ASP A 870 7.99 -24.13 56.39
C ASP A 870 6.69 -23.98 55.59
N LYS A 871 6.54 -22.90 54.80
CA LYS A 871 5.28 -22.57 54.09
C LYS A 871 5.30 -22.78 52.58
N HIS A 872 6.46 -22.76 51.92
CA HIS A 872 6.55 -22.73 50.45
C HIS A 872 6.55 -24.11 49.77
N PHE A 873 5.80 -25.08 50.29
CA PHE A 873 5.60 -26.39 49.64
C PHE A 873 4.45 -26.32 48.63
N ILE A 874 4.75 -26.52 47.35
CA ILE A 874 3.82 -26.30 46.23
C ILE A 874 2.91 -27.52 46.03
N PHE A 875 3.49 -28.71 46.10
CA PHE A 875 2.88 -30.00 45.83
C PHE A 875 2.48 -30.75 47.11
N ARG A 876 2.25 -30.01 48.22
CA ARG A 876 1.90 -30.55 49.54
C ARG A 876 0.73 -31.54 49.51
N GLU A 877 -0.26 -31.28 48.65
CA GLU A 877 -1.46 -32.13 48.55
C GLU A 877 -1.15 -33.48 47.92
N ILE A 878 -0.19 -33.57 46.98
CA ILE A 878 0.26 -34.85 46.42
C ILE A 878 0.96 -35.67 47.52
N SER A 879 1.76 -35.03 48.37
CA SER A 879 2.45 -35.69 49.49
C SER A 879 1.46 -36.28 50.50
N GLN A 880 0.40 -35.50 50.82
CA GLN A 880 -0.68 -35.93 51.72
C GLN A 880 -1.41 -37.19 51.24
N LEU A 881 -1.44 -37.47 49.93
CA LEU A 881 -2.08 -38.68 49.40
C LEU A 881 -1.42 -39.97 49.89
N SER A 882 -0.14 -39.91 50.27
CA SER A 882 0.60 -41.06 50.80
C SER A 882 -0.03 -41.63 52.08
N SER A 883 -0.70 -40.78 52.86
CA SER A 883 -1.42 -41.17 54.08
C SER A 883 -2.62 -42.10 53.81
N PHE A 884 -3.08 -42.17 52.56
CA PHE A 884 -4.25 -42.95 52.16
C PHE A 884 -3.90 -44.20 51.34
N LEU A 885 -2.62 -44.55 51.24
CA LEU A 885 -2.17 -45.80 50.63
C LEU A 885 -2.48 -47.00 51.53
N ILE A 886 -2.81 -48.14 50.93
CA ILE A 886 -3.12 -49.39 51.64
C ILE A 886 -2.23 -50.55 51.20
N ASP A 887 -2.28 -51.67 51.93
CA ASP A 887 -1.63 -52.92 51.54
C ASP A 887 -2.11 -53.35 50.14
N ARG A 888 -1.15 -53.63 49.24
CA ARG A 888 -1.41 -54.05 47.86
C ARG A 888 -2.36 -55.25 47.76
N ARG A 889 -2.32 -56.17 48.74
CA ARG A 889 -3.19 -57.36 48.80
C ARG A 889 -4.65 -57.04 49.05
N LYS A 890 -4.94 -55.84 49.55
CA LYS A 890 -6.28 -55.35 49.86
C LYS A 890 -6.83 -54.39 48.79
N LEU A 891 -6.06 -54.07 47.75
CA LEU A 891 -6.53 -53.21 46.67
C LEU A 891 -7.80 -53.78 46.03
N PRO A 892 -8.80 -52.93 45.72
CA PRO A 892 -9.95 -53.39 44.94
C PRO A 892 -9.48 -54.04 43.64
N THR A 893 -10.06 -55.19 43.30
CA THR A 893 -9.70 -55.89 42.06
C THR A 893 -10.27 -55.11 40.87
N LEU A 894 -9.42 -54.80 39.88
CA LEU A 894 -9.87 -54.17 38.64
C LEU A 894 -10.70 -55.15 37.81
N SER A 895 -11.70 -54.66 37.08
CA SER A 895 -12.41 -55.48 36.09
C SER A 895 -11.46 -55.95 34.99
N GLU A 896 -11.76 -57.10 34.36
CA GLU A 896 -10.93 -57.65 33.29
C GLU A 896 -10.75 -56.65 32.12
N LEU A 897 -11.81 -55.90 31.82
CA LEU A 897 -11.78 -54.85 30.79
C LEU A 897 -10.81 -53.72 31.16
N LEU A 898 -10.90 -53.19 32.38
CA LEU A 898 -10.01 -52.12 32.84
C LEU A 898 -8.56 -52.60 32.95
N GLY A 899 -8.33 -53.84 33.40
CA GLY A 899 -7.00 -54.43 33.45
C GLY A 899 -6.34 -54.54 32.07
N LYS A 900 -7.12 -54.84 31.02
CA LYS A 900 -6.65 -54.83 29.62
C LYS A 900 -6.37 -53.42 29.13
N ASP A 901 -7.29 -52.47 29.37
CA ASP A 901 -7.15 -51.09 28.89
C ASP A 901 -5.96 -50.34 29.53
N LEU A 902 -5.58 -50.71 30.77
CA LEU A 902 -4.38 -50.17 31.43
C LEU A 902 -3.09 -50.94 31.07
N GLY A 903 -3.21 -52.12 30.46
CA GLY A 903 -2.13 -53.03 30.12
C GLY A 903 -1.58 -52.87 28.70
N TYR A 904 -0.56 -53.65 28.37
CA TYR A 904 -0.14 -53.84 26.97
C TYR A 904 -1.04 -54.93 26.35
N ASN A 905 -1.84 -54.57 25.35
CA ASN A 905 -2.54 -55.55 24.52
C ASN A 905 -1.48 -56.34 23.72
N PHE A 906 -1.23 -57.58 24.10
CA PHE A 906 -0.48 -58.55 23.29
C PHE A 906 -1.42 -59.55 22.63
#